data_AF-R8AP96-F1
#
_entry.id   AF-R8AP96-F1
#
_cell.length_a   1.000
_cell.length_b   1.000
_cell.length_c   1.000
_cell.angle_alpha   90.00
_cell.angle_beta   90.00
_cell.angle_gamma   90.00
#
_symmetry.space_group_name_H-M   'P 1'
#
loop_
_entity.id
_entity.type
_entity.pdbx_description
1 polymer ?
#
loop_
_entity_poly.entity_id
_entity_poly.type
_entity_poly.pdbx_seq_one_letter_code
_entity_poly.pdbx_strand_id
1 'polypeptide(L)'
;MGKGGGSQHTPYEEPDNLKSRQVLSLIDLISEGPIEGPVGGLKGVFLNDTPVISASGEANFSGVNAEWRSGTQTQSYLSGFPAVENEIRVDVEIKAGKPVVRSITDPDINRVRVTVGVQALLQMEDDGDMYGTTVELSVQLQPAGGSWFEAQKVVISGKTRSTYLRSVMLESLPARPFNMRVVRLTADSSSSKLENRTLWSSYTEIIDAKLTYPNTAVVGMRLDPEQFSGGVPRRTYLMRGRLVKVPDNYDPYNRTYTGLWTGNFKVAWTNNPAWIFYDLVTCERAGLGKRLGAFGADKFALYMIGRYCDERVDDGYGNKEPRMTCNVYLADARKAYDVLSDLASVFRGMPIWDGLSLTCIQDRPADPVWMYTEANVVDGRFTYQSSARKARHTAVHVQYVSPDNGWQTQIEYVADDEAIARYGLNVLEVSAFGCTSRGQAHRTGKWILETERLERQSVSFSVGRDGLKHLPGDIIQIADSGYAGIRIGGRIKAVVGQNVQLDREVELPGIDGGATAYLTWIGADAKPIRAQIFSQPAADTVVLGNVPTGMCAGDIWTLSRDDIRPRLFRCIKITEEKTDTATQFKIEAVQHEPNKEAVVDAGAVFDPKPDTIFGGKIPPVEHLKIDAFPYGDSYQIKMRWETPRVIEGISFEVRLSRADKLHLRDTTTDPEYVCYGLPLGDYTVSIRGKNAGGQLGQETESTFTIAPPTAPTSLLLRSTNFSVTARPVVQPPTALGTQYEWFKGMSRAEVEEMSDPLGRAMIVNDQECVPDTEYWYGCRAVNGIGKSTLVIASIKTKLQPEDILNLIGPEIPKLDWAKDLSQMVEKNSSNIVLLSDRAALVVNKEGRVSGITVTAESEASAVDFLADFVSFTDPDTLQRNLYWDNRRRTLVVKGELRLLDGTAISSKNDLGNGAGGVFRLRTETGVFPSDAQTANSLFTSAFNMLPGKDTVFTVYALDGNGHITRTESRMYDGREWVVPKLFMDGDLIALGTIKGDRLVAGTEIYSPVIKSGLVEAATIRSNAFPPAFELLPDGTLNARKANITGAVNATSGLFQNVVIDESCTVKRLSAESIVGDIVRSYAMGIGTNIHVPAMLFNRNVTWQIIVASGTYSSSGTAILNGAGVGTVAASRYVYDIWTGTAAVGIFIPTTSTGIASATIPANTAVNIGLTGSIGERGAVSALAIVTKA
;
A
#
# COMPACT_ATOMS: atom_id res chain seq x y z
N MET A 1 -8.12 -79.81 -32.46
CA MET A 1 -7.37 -79.58 -31.20
C MET A 1 -5.92 -79.92 -31.49
N GLY A 2 -4.92 -79.07 -31.33
CA GLY A 2 -4.82 -77.82 -30.58
C GLY A 2 -3.67 -77.92 -29.59
N LYS A 3 -2.69 -77.01 -29.77
CA LYS A 3 -1.62 -76.53 -28.85
C LYS A 3 -0.19 -76.95 -29.17
N GLY A 4 0.56 -75.97 -29.68
CA GLY A 4 2.01 -75.82 -29.48
C GLY A 4 2.27 -74.34 -29.24
N GLY A 5 2.67 -73.97 -28.02
CA GLY A 5 2.92 -72.60 -27.59
C GLY A 5 4.24 -72.05 -28.14
N GLY A 6 4.22 -70.80 -28.60
CA GLY A 6 5.39 -70.01 -28.96
C GLY A 6 5.58 -68.88 -27.95
N SER A 7 6.81 -68.72 -27.50
CA SER A 7 7.31 -67.64 -26.63
C SER A 7 6.85 -66.25 -27.11
N GLN A 8 6.32 -65.44 -26.20
CA GLN A 8 5.93 -64.05 -26.45
C GLN A 8 7.18 -63.16 -26.37
N HIS A 9 7.65 -62.64 -27.51
CA HIS A 9 8.74 -61.63 -27.58
C HIS A 9 8.21 -60.28 -27.11
N THR A 10 8.98 -59.58 -26.27
CA THR A 10 8.68 -58.20 -25.86
C THR A 10 9.58 -57.28 -26.69
N PRO A 11 9.01 -56.42 -27.55
CA PRO A 11 9.80 -55.54 -28.40
C PRO A 11 10.80 -54.68 -27.61
N TYR A 12 12.06 -54.69 -28.05
CA TYR A 12 13.12 -53.88 -27.50
C TYR A 12 13.15 -52.49 -28.15
N GLU A 13 13.27 -51.47 -27.32
CA GLU A 13 13.33 -50.09 -27.77
C GLU A 13 14.68 -49.45 -27.37
N GLU A 14 15.52 -49.10 -28.36
CA GLU A 14 16.78 -48.38 -28.13
C GLU A 14 16.49 -47.00 -27.51
N PRO A 15 17.21 -46.52 -26.48
CA PRO A 15 16.99 -45.17 -25.94
C PRO A 15 17.32 -44.07 -26.96
N ASP A 16 16.56 -42.96 -26.93
CA ASP A 16 16.87 -41.79 -27.77
C ASP A 16 18.27 -41.24 -27.43
N ASN A 17 19.14 -41.22 -28.44
CA ASN A 17 20.57 -40.88 -28.29
C ASN A 17 20.98 -39.64 -29.10
N LEU A 18 20.06 -39.06 -29.90
CA LEU A 18 20.25 -37.79 -30.59
C LEU A 18 19.69 -36.62 -29.77
N LYS A 19 20.57 -35.87 -29.10
CA LYS A 19 20.24 -34.61 -28.39
C LYS A 19 20.77 -33.40 -29.15
N SER A 20 19.92 -32.42 -29.43
CA SER A 20 20.27 -31.18 -30.16
C SER A 20 21.21 -30.29 -29.31
N ARG A 21 22.27 -29.71 -29.92
CA ARG A 21 23.24 -28.80 -29.28
C ARG A 21 23.44 -27.54 -30.13
N GLN A 22 23.15 -26.37 -29.56
CA GLN A 22 23.46 -25.04 -30.12
C GLN A 22 23.88 -24.13 -28.94
N VAL A 23 24.78 -23.15 -29.11
CA VAL A 23 25.13 -22.16 -28.04
C VAL A 23 24.34 -20.88 -28.31
N LEU A 24 23.67 -20.30 -27.30
CA LEU A 24 22.88 -19.07 -27.47
C LEU A 24 23.76 -17.83 -27.28
N SER A 25 23.74 -16.89 -28.22
CA SER A 25 24.45 -15.61 -28.15
C SER A 25 23.45 -14.46 -28.33
N LEU A 26 23.43 -13.49 -27.43
CA LEU A 26 22.49 -12.35 -27.44
C LEU A 26 23.15 -11.05 -26.98
N ILE A 27 22.61 -9.91 -27.43
CA ILE A 27 23.03 -8.56 -27.00
C ILE A 27 21.78 -7.83 -26.49
N ASP A 28 21.79 -7.43 -25.22
CA ASP A 28 20.73 -6.61 -24.63
C ASP A 28 21.19 -5.14 -24.53
N LEU A 29 20.29 -4.22 -24.92
CA LEU A 29 20.46 -2.79 -24.71
C LEU A 29 20.01 -2.43 -23.29
N ILE A 30 20.88 -1.79 -22.51
CA ILE A 30 20.62 -1.45 -21.10
C ILE A 30 20.07 -0.04 -20.98
N SER A 31 20.81 0.96 -21.48
CA SER A 31 20.40 2.36 -21.41
C SER A 31 21.27 3.25 -22.30
N GLU A 32 20.92 4.53 -22.38
CA GLU A 32 21.86 5.56 -22.82
C GLU A 32 23.04 5.66 -21.82
N GLY A 33 24.27 5.67 -22.33
CA GLY A 33 25.50 5.75 -21.54
C GLY A 33 26.14 7.15 -21.55
N PRO A 34 27.25 7.36 -20.83
CA PRO A 34 27.98 6.35 -20.06
C PRO A 34 27.30 5.98 -18.74
N ILE A 35 27.27 4.69 -18.41
CA ILE A 35 26.84 4.16 -17.10
C ILE A 35 28.05 3.72 -16.26
N GLU A 36 27.89 3.58 -14.96
CA GLU A 36 28.92 2.99 -14.12
C GLU A 36 29.07 1.48 -14.37
N GLY A 37 27.94 0.75 -14.47
CA GLY A 37 27.91 -0.66 -14.87
C GLY A 37 27.36 -1.62 -13.81
N PRO A 38 27.62 -2.94 -13.95
CA PRO A 38 26.97 -3.97 -13.14
C PRO A 38 27.43 -3.98 -11.68
N VAL A 39 26.48 -4.16 -10.77
CA VAL A 39 26.76 -4.33 -9.35
C VAL A 39 27.23 -5.76 -9.09
N GLY A 40 28.47 -5.93 -8.62
CA GLY A 40 29.02 -7.24 -8.29
C GLY A 40 29.31 -8.15 -9.49
N GLY A 41 29.42 -7.60 -10.70
CA GLY A 41 29.70 -8.36 -11.93
C GLY A 41 28.57 -9.34 -12.26
N LEU A 42 28.90 -10.61 -12.50
CA LEU A 42 27.91 -11.66 -12.79
C LEU A 42 26.94 -11.93 -11.62
N LYS A 43 27.24 -11.49 -10.39
CA LYS A 43 26.29 -11.55 -9.26
C LYS A 43 25.05 -10.68 -9.49
N GLY A 44 25.20 -9.61 -10.28
CA GLY A 44 24.10 -8.72 -10.66
C GLY A 44 23.35 -9.15 -11.92
N VAL A 45 23.64 -10.33 -12.48
CA VAL A 45 22.96 -10.86 -13.67
C VAL A 45 22.03 -11.99 -13.24
N PHE A 46 20.77 -11.93 -13.64
CA PHE A 46 19.74 -12.90 -13.29
C PHE A 46 19.19 -13.57 -14.54
N LEU A 47 19.07 -14.90 -14.51
CA LEU A 47 18.44 -15.72 -15.53
C LEU A 47 17.20 -16.39 -14.94
N ASN A 48 16.01 -16.08 -15.48
CA ASN A 48 14.72 -16.47 -14.90
C ASN A 48 14.65 -16.15 -13.40
N ASP A 49 15.04 -14.93 -13.05
CA ASP A 49 15.06 -14.39 -11.68
C ASP A 49 16.03 -15.12 -10.71
N THR A 50 16.86 -16.06 -11.21
CA THR A 50 17.95 -16.70 -10.47
C THR A 50 19.28 -16.01 -10.77
N PRO A 51 20.07 -15.58 -9.76
CA PRO A 51 21.37 -14.95 -10.03
C PRO A 51 22.34 -15.93 -10.66
N VAL A 52 23.18 -15.48 -11.61
CA VAL A 52 24.17 -16.33 -12.28
C VAL A 52 25.22 -16.84 -11.30
N ILE A 53 25.65 -15.96 -10.40
CA ILE A 53 26.52 -16.31 -9.27
C ILE A 53 25.75 -15.97 -7.99
N SER A 54 25.65 -16.94 -7.09
CA SER A 54 25.06 -16.78 -5.77
C SER A 54 25.80 -15.74 -4.90
N ALA A 55 25.18 -15.31 -3.81
CA ALA A 55 25.81 -14.38 -2.87
C ALA A 55 27.16 -14.90 -2.33
N SER A 56 27.24 -16.21 -2.05
CA SER A 56 28.44 -16.92 -1.57
C SER A 56 29.53 -17.09 -2.64
N GLY A 57 29.22 -16.83 -3.93
CA GLY A 57 30.19 -16.90 -5.03
C GLY A 57 30.11 -18.18 -5.86
N GLU A 58 29.20 -19.09 -5.56
CA GLU A 58 28.98 -20.31 -6.36
C GLU A 58 28.16 -20.00 -7.61
N ALA A 59 28.54 -20.59 -8.75
CA ALA A 59 27.83 -20.42 -10.00
C ALA A 59 26.57 -21.30 -10.04
N ASN A 60 25.39 -20.69 -10.17
CA ASN A 60 24.13 -21.42 -10.34
C ASN A 60 23.97 -21.96 -11.77
N PHE A 61 24.64 -21.31 -12.73
CA PHE A 61 24.66 -21.69 -14.13
C PHE A 61 26.11 -21.85 -14.60
N SER A 62 26.37 -22.90 -15.39
CA SER A 62 27.67 -23.17 -16.00
C SER A 62 27.64 -22.76 -17.47
N GLY A 63 28.78 -22.33 -18.02
CA GLY A 63 28.85 -21.90 -19.42
C GLY A 63 28.21 -20.55 -19.73
N VAL A 64 27.90 -19.73 -18.71
CA VAL A 64 27.46 -18.34 -18.92
C VAL A 64 28.67 -17.43 -19.04
N ASN A 65 28.79 -16.73 -20.16
CA ASN A 65 29.78 -15.68 -20.38
C ASN A 65 29.05 -14.38 -20.71
N ALA A 66 29.21 -13.34 -19.89
CA ALA A 66 28.65 -12.02 -20.14
C ALA A 66 29.75 -10.97 -20.19
N GLU A 67 29.66 -10.09 -21.17
CA GLU A 67 30.53 -8.93 -21.34
C GLU A 67 29.65 -7.67 -21.48
N TRP A 68 30.06 -6.56 -20.88
CA TRP A 68 29.31 -5.30 -20.98
C TRP A 68 30.15 -4.17 -21.56
N ARG A 69 29.45 -3.16 -22.07
CA ARG A 69 30.01 -1.86 -22.43
C ARG A 69 29.23 -0.78 -21.71
N SER A 70 29.95 0.13 -21.07
CA SER A 70 29.35 1.23 -20.31
C SER A 70 28.69 2.29 -21.19
N GLY A 71 28.80 2.22 -22.52
CA GLY A 71 28.22 3.23 -23.39
C GLY A 71 28.98 4.54 -23.42
N THR A 72 30.31 4.52 -23.41
CA THR A 72 31.12 5.71 -23.69
C THR A 72 31.08 6.07 -25.18
N GLN A 73 31.43 7.31 -25.52
CA GLN A 73 31.57 7.74 -26.92
C GLN A 73 32.62 6.89 -27.66
N THR A 74 33.76 6.65 -27.03
CA THR A 74 34.80 5.75 -27.51
C THR A 74 34.70 4.45 -26.71
N GLN A 75 34.18 3.38 -27.31
CA GLN A 75 34.06 2.06 -26.69
C GLN A 75 34.52 0.95 -27.63
N SER A 76 35.05 -0.14 -27.07
CA SER A 76 35.44 -1.33 -27.82
C SER A 76 34.21 -2.16 -28.24
N TYR A 77 34.35 -2.95 -29.32
CA TYR A 77 33.33 -3.91 -29.75
C TYR A 77 33.21 -5.06 -28.73
N LEU A 78 32.05 -5.75 -28.69
CA LEU A 78 31.86 -6.93 -27.84
C LEU A 78 32.63 -8.13 -28.39
N SER A 79 33.48 -8.74 -27.55
CA SER A 79 34.29 -9.89 -27.92
C SER A 79 33.41 -11.10 -28.13
N GLY A 80 33.56 -11.78 -29.27
CA GLY A 80 32.72 -12.92 -29.60
C GLY A 80 31.33 -12.58 -30.19
N PHE A 81 31.04 -11.30 -30.38
CA PHE A 81 29.89 -10.88 -31.19
C PHE A 81 30.35 -10.16 -32.46
N PRO A 82 31.28 -10.72 -33.26
CA PRO A 82 31.81 -10.02 -34.42
C PRO A 82 30.88 -10.17 -35.63
N ALA A 83 29.56 -10.31 -35.46
CA ALA A 83 28.70 -10.53 -36.62
C ALA A 83 27.29 -9.93 -36.52
N VAL A 84 26.78 -9.50 -37.68
CA VAL A 84 25.35 -9.27 -37.93
C VAL A 84 24.78 -10.58 -38.46
N GLU A 85 23.79 -11.13 -37.75
CA GLU A 85 23.11 -12.37 -38.15
C GLU A 85 21.67 -12.04 -38.59
N ASN A 86 21.30 -12.44 -39.82
CA ASN A 86 19.93 -12.36 -40.33
C ASN A 86 19.41 -13.78 -40.60
N GLU A 87 18.54 -14.29 -39.72
CA GLU A 87 17.98 -15.64 -39.87
C GLU A 87 16.71 -15.64 -40.74
N ILE A 88 16.73 -16.48 -41.78
CA ILE A 88 15.63 -16.67 -42.73
C ILE A 88 15.06 -18.07 -42.53
N ARG A 89 13.78 -18.13 -42.11
CA ARG A 89 13.05 -19.40 -41.99
C ARG A 89 12.74 -20.00 -43.36
N VAL A 90 12.94 -21.31 -43.44
CA VAL A 90 12.63 -22.14 -44.62
C VAL A 90 11.49 -23.09 -44.27
N ASP A 91 11.63 -23.86 -43.20
CA ASP A 91 10.65 -24.83 -42.67
C ASP A 91 10.05 -25.78 -43.73
N VAL A 92 10.89 -26.32 -44.62
CA VAL A 92 10.47 -27.23 -45.70
C VAL A 92 11.09 -28.62 -45.54
N GLU A 93 10.26 -29.66 -45.75
CA GLU A 93 10.72 -31.04 -45.86
C GLU A 93 11.59 -31.22 -47.12
N ILE A 94 12.79 -31.76 -46.98
CA ILE A 94 13.70 -32.01 -48.11
C ILE A 94 13.57 -33.45 -48.56
N LYS A 95 13.21 -33.67 -49.83
CA LYS A 95 13.08 -35.00 -50.47
C LYS A 95 14.18 -35.24 -51.48
N ALA A 96 14.55 -36.49 -51.72
CA ALA A 96 15.67 -36.86 -52.60
C ALA A 96 15.53 -36.30 -54.04
N GLY A 97 14.30 -36.17 -54.55
CA GLY A 97 14.03 -35.65 -55.90
C GLY A 97 13.57 -34.19 -55.98
N LYS A 98 13.43 -33.46 -54.86
CA LYS A 98 12.86 -32.09 -54.84
C LYS A 98 13.69 -31.15 -53.96
N PRO A 99 14.88 -30.71 -54.42
CA PRO A 99 15.68 -29.76 -53.67
C PRO A 99 15.06 -28.36 -53.70
N VAL A 100 15.11 -27.67 -52.57
CA VAL A 100 14.66 -26.27 -52.45
C VAL A 100 15.86 -25.36 -52.67
N VAL A 101 15.70 -24.30 -53.48
CA VAL A 101 16.77 -23.33 -53.76
C VAL A 101 16.49 -22.01 -53.05
N ARG A 102 17.55 -21.37 -52.55
CA ARG A 102 17.58 -20.02 -51.98
C ARG A 102 18.73 -19.23 -52.59
N SER A 103 18.54 -17.94 -52.82
CA SER A 103 19.56 -17.06 -53.39
C SER A 103 20.11 -16.13 -52.33
N ILE A 104 21.42 -15.95 -52.32
CA ILE A 104 22.14 -15.03 -51.43
C ILE A 104 22.66 -13.88 -52.29
N THR A 105 22.21 -12.65 -52.00
CA THR A 105 22.45 -11.48 -52.87
C THR A 105 23.24 -10.36 -52.23
N ASP A 106 23.22 -10.25 -50.89
CA ASP A 106 23.92 -9.17 -50.18
C ASP A 106 25.45 -9.35 -50.31
N PRO A 107 26.19 -8.34 -50.83
CA PRO A 107 27.63 -8.43 -51.03
C PRO A 107 28.43 -8.58 -49.72
N ASP A 108 27.90 -8.08 -48.60
CA ASP A 108 28.61 -7.95 -47.33
C ASP A 108 28.60 -9.25 -46.50
N ILE A 109 27.78 -10.25 -46.86
CA ILE A 109 27.72 -11.54 -46.17
C ILE A 109 29.11 -12.17 -46.17
N ASN A 110 29.60 -12.65 -45.04
CA ASN A 110 30.89 -13.37 -44.95
C ASN A 110 30.69 -14.87 -44.85
N ARG A 111 29.67 -15.32 -44.11
CA ARG A 111 29.39 -16.74 -43.83
C ARG A 111 27.89 -17.02 -43.90
N VAL A 112 27.52 -18.28 -44.14
CA VAL A 112 26.11 -18.72 -44.06
C VAL A 112 26.02 -19.91 -43.13
N ARG A 113 25.17 -19.83 -42.10
CA ARG A 113 24.85 -20.97 -41.23
C ARG A 113 23.57 -21.61 -41.74
N VAL A 114 23.58 -22.91 -42.04
CA VAL A 114 22.41 -23.65 -42.54
C VAL A 114 21.94 -24.63 -41.48
N THR A 115 20.66 -24.56 -41.08
CA THR A 115 20.07 -25.42 -40.05
C THR A 115 19.18 -26.48 -40.69
N VAL A 116 19.63 -27.73 -40.63
CA VAL A 116 18.94 -28.90 -41.21
C VAL A 116 18.73 -29.97 -40.15
N GLY A 117 17.81 -30.90 -40.37
CA GLY A 117 17.46 -31.88 -39.36
C GLY A 117 16.50 -32.93 -39.83
N VAL A 118 15.90 -33.62 -38.86
CA VAL A 118 14.87 -34.65 -39.04
C VAL A 118 13.75 -34.43 -38.02
N GLN A 119 12.50 -34.72 -38.39
CA GLN A 119 11.37 -34.63 -37.46
C GLN A 119 11.33 -35.80 -36.47
N ALA A 120 11.76 -36.98 -36.93
CA ALA A 120 11.99 -38.18 -36.15
C ALA A 120 13.02 -39.04 -36.93
N LEU A 121 13.74 -39.90 -36.22
CA LEU A 121 14.73 -40.81 -36.80
C LEU A 121 14.68 -42.15 -36.09
N LEU A 122 13.97 -43.11 -36.66
CA LEU A 122 13.88 -44.48 -36.14
C LEU A 122 13.45 -45.47 -37.23
N GLN A 123 13.81 -46.73 -37.05
CA GLN A 123 13.37 -47.84 -37.87
C GLN A 123 12.78 -48.93 -36.96
N MET A 124 11.64 -49.49 -37.38
CA MET A 124 10.94 -50.59 -36.72
C MET A 124 11.12 -51.87 -37.53
N GLU A 125 11.61 -52.92 -36.88
CA GLU A 125 11.79 -54.24 -37.49
C GLU A 125 10.49 -55.07 -37.44
N ASP A 126 10.47 -56.22 -38.13
CA ASP A 126 9.28 -57.09 -38.25
C ASP A 126 8.84 -57.73 -36.92
N ASP A 127 9.73 -57.81 -35.94
CA ASP A 127 9.50 -58.28 -34.57
C ASP A 127 9.04 -57.18 -33.60
N GLY A 128 8.93 -55.93 -34.08
CA GLY A 128 8.51 -54.76 -33.32
C GLY A 128 9.65 -53.98 -32.65
N ASP A 129 10.90 -54.47 -32.73
CA ASP A 129 12.05 -53.79 -32.15
C ASP A 129 12.32 -52.45 -32.87
N MET A 130 12.76 -51.43 -32.12
CA MET A 130 12.99 -50.09 -32.64
C MET A 130 14.44 -49.64 -32.43
N TYR A 131 15.10 -49.34 -33.55
CA TYR A 131 16.51 -48.91 -33.60
C TYR A 131 16.66 -47.52 -34.24
N GLY A 132 17.81 -46.89 -33.99
CA GLY A 132 18.25 -45.72 -34.72
C GLY A 132 18.51 -45.99 -36.21
N THR A 133 18.42 -44.96 -37.03
CA THR A 133 18.74 -45.04 -38.47
C THR A 133 19.63 -43.85 -38.88
N THR A 134 20.00 -43.78 -40.15
CA THR A 134 20.91 -42.73 -40.67
C THR A 134 20.31 -42.01 -41.87
N VAL A 135 20.42 -40.68 -41.87
CA VAL A 135 20.08 -39.84 -43.01
C VAL A 135 21.25 -38.94 -43.38
N GLU A 136 21.53 -38.87 -44.67
CA GLU A 136 22.51 -37.96 -45.26
C GLU A 136 21.83 -36.84 -46.05
N LEU A 137 22.23 -35.61 -45.77
CA LEU A 137 21.89 -34.38 -46.48
C LEU A 137 23.17 -33.75 -47.04
N SER A 138 23.04 -32.99 -48.14
CA SER A 138 24.11 -32.25 -48.79
C SER A 138 23.68 -30.80 -48.97
N VAL A 139 24.46 -29.87 -48.40
CA VAL A 139 24.32 -28.45 -48.66
C VAL A 139 25.18 -28.10 -49.86
N GLN A 140 24.56 -27.63 -50.92
CA GLN A 140 25.21 -27.35 -52.20
C GLN A 140 25.11 -25.87 -52.55
N LEU A 141 26.17 -25.35 -53.18
CA LEU A 141 26.26 -23.97 -53.63
C LEU A 141 26.43 -23.92 -55.15
N GLN A 142 25.96 -22.84 -55.76
CA GLN A 142 26.09 -22.57 -57.18
C GLN A 142 26.48 -21.09 -57.38
N PRO A 143 27.69 -20.79 -57.85
CA PRO A 143 28.08 -19.44 -58.27
C PRO A 143 27.21 -18.98 -59.43
N ALA A 144 27.06 -17.67 -59.65
CA ALA A 144 26.30 -17.14 -60.79
C ALA A 144 26.73 -17.77 -62.12
N GLY A 145 25.82 -18.51 -62.78
CA GLY A 145 26.07 -19.21 -64.04
C GLY A 145 26.94 -20.48 -63.95
N GLY A 146 27.35 -20.92 -62.75
CA GLY A 146 28.18 -22.10 -62.51
C GLY A 146 27.39 -23.40 -62.32
N SER A 147 28.11 -24.51 -62.14
CA SER A 147 27.52 -25.80 -61.73
C SER A 147 27.34 -25.87 -60.22
N TRP A 148 26.39 -26.69 -59.76
CA TRP A 148 26.22 -27.00 -58.33
C TRP A 148 27.41 -27.81 -57.82
N PHE A 149 27.97 -27.43 -56.68
CA PHE A 149 28.98 -28.21 -55.97
C PHE A 149 28.58 -28.43 -54.50
N GLU A 150 29.02 -29.52 -53.89
CA GLU A 150 28.80 -29.80 -52.47
C GLU A 150 29.69 -28.91 -51.61
N ALA A 151 29.08 -28.06 -50.81
CA ALA A 151 29.78 -27.21 -49.85
C ALA A 151 29.92 -27.90 -48.49
N GLN A 152 28.91 -28.67 -48.07
CA GLN A 152 28.97 -29.43 -46.82
C GLN A 152 28.04 -30.65 -46.86
N LYS A 153 28.59 -31.83 -46.51
CA LYS A 153 27.80 -33.03 -46.23
C LYS A 153 27.38 -33.07 -44.76
N VAL A 154 26.13 -33.43 -44.49
CA VAL A 154 25.53 -33.56 -43.16
C VAL A 154 25.02 -34.98 -42.96
N VAL A 155 25.61 -35.71 -42.03
CA VAL A 155 25.18 -37.06 -41.64
C VAL A 155 24.54 -36.98 -40.25
N ILE A 156 23.31 -37.49 -40.13
CA ILE A 156 22.56 -37.61 -38.89
C ILE A 156 22.32 -39.10 -38.67
N SER A 157 22.87 -39.65 -37.59
CA SER A 157 22.81 -41.08 -37.26
C SER A 157 22.45 -41.25 -35.80
N GLY A 158 21.48 -42.12 -35.50
CA GLY A 158 21.00 -42.40 -34.15
C GLY A 158 19.49 -42.51 -34.11
N LYS A 159 18.93 -42.44 -32.90
CA LYS A 159 17.50 -42.56 -32.62
C LYS A 159 16.95 -41.32 -31.94
N THR A 160 15.83 -40.81 -32.46
CA THR A 160 15.00 -39.79 -31.79
C THR A 160 13.54 -39.92 -32.23
N ARG A 161 12.60 -39.76 -31.29
CA ARG A 161 11.17 -39.61 -31.59
C ARG A 161 10.72 -38.15 -31.75
N SER A 162 11.64 -37.21 -31.53
CA SER A 162 11.39 -35.77 -31.57
C SER A 162 12.28 -35.08 -32.61
N THR A 163 11.87 -33.87 -33.02
CA THR A 163 12.63 -33.09 -34.01
C THR A 163 14.07 -32.87 -33.54
N TYR A 164 15.02 -33.29 -34.37
CA TYR A 164 16.44 -33.07 -34.17
C TYR A 164 16.95 -32.11 -35.23
N LEU A 165 17.55 -31.00 -34.81
CA LEU A 165 18.15 -29.99 -35.69
C LEU A 165 19.66 -29.92 -35.49
N ARG A 166 20.38 -29.64 -36.56
CA ARG A 166 21.83 -29.43 -36.59
C ARG A 166 22.16 -28.29 -37.55
N SER A 167 23.02 -27.37 -37.11
CA SER A 167 23.50 -26.29 -37.95
C SER A 167 24.90 -26.60 -38.50
N VAL A 168 25.15 -26.20 -39.75
CA VAL A 168 26.47 -26.24 -40.38
C VAL A 168 26.87 -24.86 -40.87
N MET A 169 28.13 -24.47 -40.63
CA MET A 169 28.67 -23.19 -41.04
C MET A 169 29.37 -23.33 -42.39
N LEU A 170 29.00 -22.50 -43.36
CA LEU A 170 29.67 -22.37 -44.65
C LEU A 170 30.57 -21.13 -44.61
N GLU A 171 31.88 -21.36 -44.55
CA GLU A 171 32.87 -20.27 -44.44
C GLU A 171 33.43 -19.83 -45.80
N SER A 172 33.47 -20.74 -46.77
CA SER A 172 33.94 -20.47 -48.13
C SER A 172 32.76 -20.30 -49.08
N LEU A 173 32.35 -19.05 -49.30
CA LEU A 173 31.20 -18.72 -50.14
C LEU A 173 31.65 -18.23 -51.53
N PRO A 174 30.91 -18.53 -52.61
CA PRO A 174 31.14 -17.92 -53.91
C PRO A 174 30.92 -16.40 -53.90
N ALA A 175 31.38 -15.71 -54.95
CA ALA A 175 31.05 -14.32 -55.17
C ALA A 175 29.52 -14.15 -55.26
N ARG A 176 28.97 -13.15 -54.56
CA ARG A 176 27.54 -12.85 -54.60
C ARG A 176 27.18 -12.21 -55.96
N PRO A 177 25.99 -12.51 -56.51
CA PRO A 177 25.00 -13.43 -55.98
C PRO A 177 25.36 -14.90 -56.25
N PHE A 178 24.99 -15.79 -55.32
CA PHE A 178 25.07 -17.23 -55.51
C PHE A 178 23.80 -17.92 -55.01
N ASN A 179 23.53 -19.13 -55.51
CA ASN A 179 22.43 -19.95 -55.05
C ASN A 179 22.90 -21.03 -54.08
N MET A 180 22.02 -21.41 -53.16
CA MET A 180 22.21 -22.48 -52.20
C MET A 180 21.00 -23.41 -52.22
N ARG A 181 21.23 -24.70 -52.04
CA ARG A 181 20.17 -25.70 -51.86
C ARG A 181 20.58 -26.77 -50.86
N VAL A 182 19.60 -27.41 -50.24
CA VAL A 182 19.79 -28.63 -49.46
C VAL A 182 19.18 -29.79 -50.25
N VAL A 183 19.97 -30.86 -50.41
CA VAL A 183 19.59 -32.07 -51.13
C VAL A 183 19.67 -33.25 -50.18
N ARG A 184 18.68 -34.14 -50.21
CA ARG A 184 18.75 -35.40 -49.49
C ARG A 184 19.49 -36.44 -50.35
N LEU A 185 20.48 -37.12 -49.77
CA LEU A 185 21.28 -38.16 -50.44
C LEU A 185 20.75 -39.58 -50.17
N THR A 186 20.08 -39.77 -49.04
CA THR A 186 19.41 -41.04 -48.71
C THR A 186 18.03 -41.14 -49.36
N ALA A 187 17.56 -42.36 -49.60
CA ALA A 187 16.22 -42.58 -50.14
C ALA A 187 15.12 -42.06 -49.21
N ASP A 188 14.04 -41.53 -49.79
CA ASP A 188 12.85 -41.14 -49.03
C ASP A 188 12.15 -42.37 -48.44
N SER A 189 11.57 -42.23 -47.24
CA SER A 189 10.81 -43.33 -46.65
C SER A 189 9.56 -43.65 -47.48
N SER A 190 9.40 -44.93 -47.82
CA SER A 190 8.24 -45.49 -48.51
C SER A 190 7.37 -46.38 -47.60
N SER A 191 7.74 -46.53 -46.33
CA SER A 191 7.10 -47.43 -45.36
C SER A 191 6.84 -46.73 -44.03
N SER A 192 5.75 -47.08 -43.35
CA SER A 192 5.49 -46.63 -41.98
C SER A 192 6.47 -47.19 -40.95
N LYS A 193 7.29 -48.17 -41.33
CA LYS A 193 8.34 -48.76 -40.47
C LYS A 193 9.64 -47.94 -40.42
N LEU A 194 9.79 -46.93 -41.27
CA LEU A 194 10.97 -46.06 -41.31
C LEU A 194 10.54 -44.61 -41.18
N GLU A 195 10.82 -43.99 -40.04
CA GLU A 195 10.61 -42.55 -39.85
C GLU A 195 11.95 -41.83 -39.98
N ASN A 196 12.09 -41.04 -41.05
CA ASN A 196 13.33 -40.34 -41.35
C ASN A 196 13.10 -39.04 -42.14
N ARG A 197 11.99 -38.35 -41.86
CA ARG A 197 11.60 -37.12 -42.59
C ARG A 197 12.59 -36.00 -42.31
N THR A 198 13.28 -35.56 -43.36
CA THR A 198 14.28 -34.50 -43.32
C THR A 198 13.70 -33.11 -43.44
N LEU A 199 14.27 -32.15 -42.72
CA LEU A 199 13.81 -30.77 -42.62
C LEU A 199 14.96 -29.80 -42.90
N TRP A 200 14.73 -28.79 -43.73
CA TRP A 200 15.52 -27.57 -43.72
C TRP A 200 14.74 -26.50 -42.96
N SER A 201 15.19 -26.17 -41.75
CA SER A 201 14.48 -25.24 -40.86
C SER A 201 14.80 -23.78 -41.19
N SER A 202 16.08 -23.41 -41.26
CA SER A 202 16.49 -22.03 -41.53
C SER A 202 17.88 -21.93 -42.17
N TYR A 203 18.22 -20.75 -42.67
CA TYR A 203 19.60 -20.35 -42.88
C TYR A 203 19.82 -18.93 -42.35
N THR A 204 21.02 -18.67 -41.84
CA THR A 204 21.42 -17.37 -41.28
C THR A 204 22.52 -16.78 -42.15
N GLU A 205 22.27 -15.59 -42.67
CA GLU A 205 23.27 -14.77 -43.35
C GLU A 205 24.10 -14.04 -42.28
N ILE A 206 25.42 -14.19 -42.33
CA ILE A 206 26.34 -13.71 -41.29
C ILE A 206 27.35 -12.76 -41.92
N ILE A 207 27.33 -11.49 -41.51
CA ILE A 207 28.34 -10.48 -41.85
C ILE A 207 29.31 -10.39 -40.67
N ASP A 208 30.60 -10.61 -40.87
CA ASP A 208 31.62 -10.48 -39.84
C ASP A 208 31.97 -9.00 -39.62
N ALA A 209 31.28 -8.34 -38.68
CA ALA A 209 31.46 -6.94 -38.31
C ALA A 209 31.80 -6.76 -36.81
N LYS A 210 32.84 -5.97 -36.51
CA LYS A 210 33.16 -5.51 -35.15
C LYS A 210 32.34 -4.27 -34.81
N LEU A 211 31.08 -4.48 -34.42
CA LEU A 211 30.17 -3.39 -34.10
C LEU A 211 30.50 -2.74 -32.75
N THR A 212 30.57 -1.41 -32.73
CA THR A 212 30.61 -0.60 -31.50
C THR A 212 29.27 0.14 -31.36
N TYR A 213 28.83 0.40 -30.12
CA TYR A 213 27.56 1.05 -29.84
C TYR A 213 27.73 2.39 -29.10
N PRO A 214 28.38 3.42 -29.71
CA PRO A 214 28.72 4.67 -29.03
C PRO A 214 27.56 5.26 -28.23
N ASN A 215 27.80 5.66 -26.98
CA ASN A 215 26.81 6.25 -26.07
C ASN A 215 25.62 5.35 -25.69
N THR A 216 25.71 4.05 -25.98
CA THR A 216 24.70 3.06 -25.60
C THR A 216 25.35 1.99 -24.75
N ALA A 217 24.83 1.79 -23.54
CA ALA A 217 25.27 0.71 -22.68
C ALA A 217 24.62 -0.60 -23.12
N VAL A 218 25.43 -1.64 -23.31
CA VAL A 218 24.99 -2.95 -23.82
C VAL A 218 25.62 -4.08 -23.03
N VAL A 219 24.94 -5.22 -22.96
CA VAL A 219 25.46 -6.48 -22.41
C VAL A 219 25.37 -7.55 -23.49
N GLY A 220 26.51 -8.11 -23.90
CA GLY A 220 26.59 -9.31 -24.71
C GLY A 220 26.66 -10.54 -23.81
N MET A 221 25.79 -11.52 -24.02
CA MET A 221 25.75 -12.74 -23.22
C MET A 221 25.73 -14.00 -24.10
N ARG A 222 26.52 -14.99 -23.70
CA ARG A 222 26.57 -16.33 -24.28
C ARG A 222 26.20 -17.35 -23.22
N LEU A 223 25.27 -18.24 -23.54
CA LEU A 223 24.76 -19.25 -22.62
C LEU A 223 24.78 -20.63 -23.29
N ASP A 224 25.00 -21.65 -22.47
CA ASP A 224 24.73 -23.03 -22.85
C ASP A 224 23.24 -23.36 -22.62
N PRO A 225 22.44 -23.59 -23.68
CA PRO A 225 21.03 -23.90 -23.54
C PRO A 225 20.76 -25.30 -22.96
N GLU A 226 21.77 -26.18 -22.76
CA GLU A 226 21.58 -27.44 -22.01
C GLU A 226 21.02 -27.18 -20.59
N GLN A 227 21.24 -25.98 -20.04
CA GLN A 227 20.74 -25.59 -18.72
C GLN A 227 19.30 -25.03 -18.73
N PHE A 228 18.72 -24.78 -19.91
CA PHE A 228 17.44 -24.10 -20.06
C PHE A 228 16.50 -24.92 -20.94
N SER A 229 15.69 -25.79 -20.32
CA SER A 229 14.74 -26.70 -20.99
C SER A 229 13.52 -26.01 -21.64
N GLY A 230 13.39 -24.68 -21.53
CA GLY A 230 12.20 -23.91 -21.90
C GLY A 230 12.40 -22.79 -22.94
N GLY A 231 13.57 -22.72 -23.60
CA GLY A 231 13.89 -21.65 -24.56
C GLY A 231 14.80 -20.56 -23.98
N VAL A 232 14.79 -19.38 -24.59
CA VAL A 232 15.66 -18.25 -24.19
C VAL A 232 15.27 -17.74 -22.78
N PRO A 233 16.16 -17.77 -21.77
CA PRO A 233 15.81 -17.34 -20.42
C PRO A 233 15.57 -15.83 -20.34
N ARG A 234 14.67 -15.40 -19.45
CA ARG A 234 14.52 -13.98 -19.09
C ARG A 234 15.79 -13.49 -18.43
N ARG A 235 16.26 -12.31 -18.83
CA ARG A 235 17.51 -11.70 -18.33
C ARG A 235 17.20 -10.41 -17.61
N THR A 236 17.72 -10.26 -16.40
CA THR A 236 17.55 -9.06 -15.59
C THR A 236 18.92 -8.63 -15.07
N TYR A 237 19.16 -7.32 -15.00
CA TYR A 237 20.47 -6.76 -14.71
C TYR A 237 20.39 -5.74 -13.58
N LEU A 238 21.15 -5.97 -12.51
CA LEU A 238 21.37 -4.99 -11.46
C LEU A 238 22.55 -4.09 -11.85
N MET A 239 22.23 -2.86 -12.24
CA MET A 239 23.18 -1.91 -12.80
C MET A 239 23.18 -0.61 -12.00
N ARG A 240 24.36 -0.04 -11.78
CA ARG A 240 24.51 1.39 -11.48
C ARG A 240 24.41 2.14 -12.80
N GLY A 241 23.36 2.95 -12.91
CA GLY A 241 22.96 3.63 -14.13
C GLY A 241 23.91 4.74 -14.59
N ARG A 242 23.34 5.75 -15.25
CA ARG A 242 24.08 6.83 -15.90
C ARG A 242 25.01 7.58 -14.95
N LEU A 243 26.18 7.94 -15.47
CA LEU A 243 27.07 8.91 -14.86
C LEU A 243 26.55 10.32 -15.18
N VAL A 244 26.31 11.11 -14.16
CA VAL A 244 25.72 12.45 -14.27
C VAL A 244 26.65 13.52 -13.72
N LYS A 245 26.35 14.79 -14.01
CA LYS A 245 27.07 15.92 -13.42
C LYS A 245 26.66 16.08 -11.95
N VAL A 246 27.65 15.98 -11.06
CA VAL A 246 27.49 16.22 -9.62
C VAL A 246 28.53 17.25 -9.13
N PRO A 247 28.29 17.97 -8.03
CA PRO A 247 29.25 18.94 -7.50
C PRO A 247 30.64 18.33 -7.31
N ASP A 248 31.68 19.11 -7.62
CA ASP A 248 33.06 18.67 -7.45
C ASP A 248 33.38 18.30 -5.98
N ASN A 249 32.74 18.99 -5.03
CA ASN A 249 32.87 18.75 -3.58
C ASN A 249 31.96 17.64 -3.01
N TYR A 250 31.17 16.95 -3.83
CA TYR A 250 30.23 15.92 -3.39
C TYR A 250 30.77 14.49 -3.58
N ASP A 251 30.68 13.65 -2.55
CA ASP A 251 30.91 12.20 -2.64
C ASP A 251 29.57 11.47 -2.73
N PRO A 252 29.20 10.92 -3.90
CA PRO A 252 27.90 10.29 -4.10
C PRO A 252 27.73 8.92 -3.42
N TYR A 253 28.82 8.26 -3.01
CA TYR A 253 28.73 6.97 -2.31
C TYR A 253 28.55 7.17 -0.82
N ASN A 254 29.36 8.05 -0.24
CA ASN A 254 29.27 8.38 1.18
C ASN A 254 28.16 9.40 1.49
N ARG A 255 27.64 10.08 0.47
CA ARG A 255 26.62 11.14 0.56
C ARG A 255 27.10 12.34 1.37
N THR A 256 28.36 12.73 1.19
CA THR A 256 29.00 13.81 1.95
C THR A 256 29.45 14.96 1.05
N TYR A 257 29.47 16.17 1.61
CA TYR A 257 29.89 17.39 0.93
C TYR A 257 31.07 18.00 1.69
N THR A 258 32.22 18.16 1.04
CA THR A 258 33.47 18.56 1.70
C THR A 258 33.91 19.96 1.26
N GLY A 259 33.88 20.94 2.17
CA GLY A 259 34.23 22.33 1.87
C GLY A 259 33.15 23.09 1.08
N LEU A 260 33.42 24.36 0.78
CA LEU A 260 32.52 25.19 -0.03
C LEU A 260 32.52 24.70 -1.49
N TRP A 261 31.34 24.65 -2.09
CA TRP A 261 31.20 24.28 -3.49
C TRP A 261 31.72 25.41 -4.39
N THR A 262 32.56 25.08 -5.38
CA THR A 262 33.14 26.06 -6.31
C THR A 262 32.17 26.48 -7.43
N GLY A 263 31.01 25.80 -7.53
CA GLY A 263 30.07 25.95 -8.64
C GLY A 263 30.39 25.07 -9.86
N ASN A 264 31.46 24.25 -9.80
CA ASN A 264 31.87 23.32 -10.85
C ASN A 264 31.32 21.90 -10.63
N PHE A 265 31.33 21.10 -11.70
CA PHE A 265 30.84 19.73 -11.70
C PHE A 265 31.93 18.73 -12.03
N LYS A 266 31.82 17.52 -11.46
CA LYS A 266 32.48 16.29 -11.90
C LYS A 266 31.43 15.29 -12.39
N VAL A 267 31.87 14.27 -13.12
CA VAL A 267 30.99 13.20 -13.62
C VAL A 267 31.09 12.00 -12.68
N ALA A 268 29.96 11.56 -12.12
CA ALA A 268 29.89 10.39 -11.24
C ALA A 268 28.49 9.77 -11.24
N TRP A 269 28.38 8.52 -10.79
CA TRP A 269 27.08 7.90 -10.52
C TRP A 269 26.50 8.45 -9.21
N THR A 270 25.19 8.61 -9.16
CA THR A 270 24.46 8.96 -7.94
C THR A 270 23.00 8.52 -8.05
N ASN A 271 22.37 8.26 -6.92
CA ASN A 271 20.94 8.08 -6.75
C ASN A 271 20.31 9.21 -5.92
N ASN A 272 20.97 10.37 -5.85
CA ASN A 272 20.39 11.61 -5.33
C ASN A 272 19.48 12.24 -6.40
N PRO A 273 18.17 12.44 -6.12
CA PRO A 273 17.21 12.88 -7.12
C PRO A 273 17.48 14.29 -7.68
N ALA A 274 18.15 15.18 -6.93
CA ALA A 274 18.44 16.53 -7.40
C ALA A 274 19.39 16.53 -8.61
N TRP A 275 20.41 15.67 -8.58
CA TRP A 275 21.39 15.55 -9.66
C TRP A 275 20.86 14.72 -10.84
N ILE A 276 19.99 13.74 -10.58
CA ILE A 276 19.24 13.04 -11.63
C ILE A 276 18.32 14.02 -12.38
N PHE A 277 17.61 14.88 -11.65
CA PHE A 277 16.78 15.94 -12.23
C PHE A 277 17.63 16.90 -13.08
N TYR A 278 18.77 17.36 -12.56
CA TYR A 278 19.69 18.21 -13.29
C TYR A 278 20.20 17.57 -14.60
N ASP A 279 20.54 16.27 -14.58
CA ASP A 279 20.95 15.55 -15.78
C ASP A 279 19.83 15.54 -16.82
N LEU A 280 18.61 15.16 -16.45
CA LEU A 280 17.50 15.08 -17.40
C LEU A 280 17.15 16.46 -18.00
N VAL A 281 17.28 17.53 -17.22
CA VAL A 281 17.03 18.89 -17.69
C VAL A 281 18.13 19.38 -18.64
N THR A 282 19.40 19.02 -18.38
CA THR A 282 20.55 19.53 -19.15
C THR A 282 21.05 18.58 -20.25
N CYS A 283 20.61 17.33 -20.25
CA CYS A 283 21.02 16.33 -21.23
C CYS A 283 20.41 16.64 -22.60
N GLU A 284 21.26 16.85 -23.61
CA GLU A 284 20.84 17.14 -24.98
C GLU A 284 20.36 15.91 -25.77
N ARG A 285 20.74 14.71 -25.32
CA ARG A 285 20.46 13.46 -26.04
C ARG A 285 19.14 12.81 -25.63
N ALA A 286 18.94 12.63 -24.33
CA ALA A 286 17.77 11.95 -23.77
C ALA A 286 16.81 12.89 -23.02
N GLY A 287 17.22 14.13 -22.77
CA GLY A 287 16.52 15.07 -21.91
C GLY A 287 16.06 16.36 -22.61
N LEU A 288 15.87 17.40 -21.81
CA LEU A 288 15.41 18.72 -22.27
C LEU A 288 16.52 19.68 -22.67
N GLY A 289 17.79 19.26 -22.65
CA GLY A 289 18.94 20.17 -22.85
C GLY A 289 18.85 20.99 -24.14
N LYS A 290 18.41 20.36 -25.25
CA LYS A 290 18.21 21.04 -26.54
C LYS A 290 17.11 22.11 -26.53
N ARG A 291 16.13 21.99 -25.62
CA ARG A 291 14.99 22.92 -25.52
C ARG A 291 15.25 24.03 -24.51
N LEU A 292 15.96 23.72 -23.43
CA LEU A 292 16.29 24.69 -22.38
C LEU A 292 17.37 25.70 -22.86
N GLY A 293 18.26 25.28 -23.75
CA GLY A 293 19.30 26.14 -24.31
C GLY A 293 20.21 26.76 -23.23
N ALA A 294 20.55 28.05 -23.39
CA ALA A 294 21.44 28.76 -22.47
C ALA A 294 20.79 29.17 -21.13
N PHE A 295 19.47 29.07 -20.99
CA PHE A 295 18.74 29.48 -19.79
C PHE A 295 19.02 28.57 -18.58
N GLY A 296 19.36 27.30 -18.83
CA GLY A 296 19.85 26.39 -17.80
C GLY A 296 18.84 26.06 -16.68
N ALA A 297 19.33 25.33 -15.68
CA ALA A 297 18.61 25.05 -14.44
C ALA A 297 19.36 25.70 -13.26
N ASP A 298 18.62 26.13 -12.25
CA ASP A 298 19.21 26.70 -11.03
C ASP A 298 19.96 25.63 -10.24
N LYS A 299 21.27 25.55 -10.50
CA LYS A 299 22.18 24.61 -9.86
C LYS A 299 22.39 24.89 -8.37
N PHE A 300 22.16 26.11 -7.89
CA PHE A 300 22.36 26.46 -6.48
C PHE A 300 21.15 26.06 -5.64
N ALA A 301 19.93 26.25 -6.15
CA ALA A 301 18.72 25.68 -5.54
C ALA A 301 18.81 24.15 -5.47
N LEU A 302 19.20 23.50 -6.57
CA LEU A 302 19.39 22.05 -6.62
C LEU A 302 20.51 21.55 -5.70
N TYR A 303 21.56 22.35 -5.44
CA TYR A 303 22.59 22.00 -4.46
C TYR A 303 22.03 21.91 -3.04
N MET A 304 21.16 22.85 -2.65
CA MET A 304 20.48 22.81 -1.34
C MET A 304 19.52 21.63 -1.23
N ILE A 305 18.76 21.35 -2.29
CA ILE A 305 17.88 20.16 -2.36
C ILE A 305 18.70 18.87 -2.32
N GLY A 306 19.83 18.82 -3.02
CA GLY A 306 20.72 17.65 -3.02
C GLY A 306 21.22 17.33 -1.61
N ARG A 307 21.67 18.35 -0.87
CA ARG A 307 22.06 18.19 0.53
C ARG A 307 20.91 17.72 1.43
N TYR A 308 19.70 18.22 1.21
CA TYR A 308 18.51 17.80 1.94
C TYR A 308 18.21 16.31 1.71
N CYS A 309 18.27 15.84 0.47
CA CYS A 309 18.03 14.44 0.12
C CYS A 309 19.05 13.48 0.76
N ASP A 310 20.28 13.95 0.99
CA ASP A 310 21.39 13.17 1.53
C ASP A 310 21.48 13.18 3.06
N GLU A 311 20.65 13.95 3.74
CA GLU A 311 20.59 13.95 5.19
C GLU A 311 20.20 12.57 5.73
N ARG A 312 20.88 12.13 6.80
CA ARG A 312 20.67 10.80 7.41
C ARG A 312 19.49 10.84 8.39
N VAL A 313 18.42 10.16 8.03
CA VAL A 313 17.18 10.03 8.82
C VAL A 313 16.96 8.58 9.22
N ASP A 314 16.11 8.34 10.21
CA ASP A 314 15.83 6.99 10.69
C ASP A 314 15.05 6.18 9.64
N ASP A 315 15.45 4.93 9.46
CA ASP A 315 14.88 4.00 8.47
C ASP A 315 13.62 3.26 8.98
N GLY A 316 13.27 3.44 10.26
CA GLY A 316 12.17 2.74 10.93
C GLY A 316 12.56 1.36 11.52
N TYR A 317 13.80 0.91 11.33
CA TYR A 317 14.34 -0.36 11.81
C TYR A 317 15.50 -0.18 12.81
N GLY A 318 15.79 1.06 13.20
CA GLY A 318 16.86 1.40 14.14
C GLY A 318 18.19 1.77 13.46
N ASN A 319 18.26 1.85 12.13
CA ASN A 319 19.41 2.39 11.40
C ASN A 319 19.07 3.74 10.75
N LYS A 320 20.04 4.29 10.00
CA LYS A 320 19.87 5.53 9.25
C LYS A 320 20.05 5.35 7.76
N GLU A 321 19.18 5.97 6.99
CA GLU A 321 19.22 6.02 5.52
C GLU A 321 19.25 7.48 5.03
N PRO A 322 19.69 7.75 3.78
CA PRO A 322 19.48 9.05 3.15
C PRO A 322 17.98 9.36 3.10
N ARG A 323 17.62 10.62 3.37
CA ARG A 323 16.23 11.08 3.42
C ARG A 323 15.46 10.73 2.16
N MET A 324 16.04 11.01 1.00
CA MET A 324 15.45 10.76 -0.31
C MET A 324 16.46 10.12 -1.27
N THR A 325 16.05 9.02 -1.88
CA THR A 325 16.76 8.39 -3.00
C THR A 325 15.83 8.21 -4.18
N CYS A 326 16.40 8.14 -5.38
CA CYS A 326 15.65 7.91 -6.61
C CYS A 326 16.38 6.90 -7.49
N ASN A 327 15.73 5.77 -7.73
CA ASN A 327 16.19 4.74 -8.66
C ASN A 327 15.07 4.50 -9.68
N VAL A 328 15.28 4.99 -10.90
CA VAL A 328 14.30 4.90 -11.99
C VAL A 328 14.96 4.47 -13.28
N TYR A 329 14.21 3.75 -14.11
CA TYR A 329 14.52 3.56 -15.51
C TYR A 329 13.39 4.19 -16.33
N LEU A 330 13.75 5.05 -17.29
CA LEU A 330 12.78 5.74 -18.14
C LEU A 330 12.76 5.02 -19.50
N ALA A 331 11.77 4.15 -19.72
CA ALA A 331 11.66 3.37 -20.95
C ALA A 331 10.77 4.03 -22.02
N ASP A 332 9.71 4.72 -21.60
CA ASP A 332 8.68 5.25 -22.50
C ASP A 332 8.74 6.77 -22.63
N ALA A 333 8.43 7.27 -23.82
CA ALA A 333 8.29 8.70 -24.08
C ALA A 333 7.03 9.25 -23.39
N ARG A 334 7.21 10.21 -22.48
CA ARG A 334 6.13 10.91 -21.77
C ARG A 334 6.28 12.42 -21.94
N LYS A 335 5.23 13.19 -21.62
CA LYS A 335 5.31 14.65 -21.62
C LYS A 335 6.40 15.08 -20.64
N ALA A 336 7.28 15.98 -21.07
CA ALA A 336 8.45 16.36 -20.28
C ALA A 336 8.07 16.97 -18.93
N TYR A 337 7.00 17.76 -18.88
CA TYR A 337 6.49 18.34 -17.63
C TYR A 337 6.09 17.26 -16.62
N ASP A 338 5.42 16.19 -17.07
CA ASP A 338 4.99 15.09 -16.20
C ASP A 338 6.21 14.35 -15.63
N VAL A 339 7.23 14.08 -16.45
CA VAL A 339 8.47 13.41 -15.99
C VAL A 339 9.25 14.28 -15.00
N LEU A 340 9.35 15.59 -15.27
CA LEU A 340 10.02 16.51 -14.34
C LEU A 340 9.24 16.65 -13.03
N SER A 341 7.91 16.68 -13.09
CA SER A 341 7.06 16.75 -11.90
C SER A 341 7.16 15.47 -11.08
N ASP A 342 7.18 14.29 -11.73
CA ASP A 342 7.43 13.00 -11.08
C ASP A 342 8.77 12.98 -10.36
N LEU A 343 9.86 13.43 -11.03
CA LEU A 343 11.19 13.49 -10.41
C LEU A 343 11.27 14.52 -9.28
N ALA A 344 10.64 15.68 -9.43
CA ALA A 344 10.61 16.70 -8.40
C ALA A 344 9.79 16.26 -7.19
N SER A 345 8.74 15.46 -7.38
CA SER A 345 7.91 14.92 -6.30
C SER A 345 8.71 14.08 -5.31
N VAL A 346 9.79 13.42 -5.74
CA VAL A 346 10.66 12.60 -4.87
C VAL A 346 11.28 13.43 -3.76
N PHE A 347 11.68 14.66 -4.05
CA PHE A 347 12.20 15.60 -3.06
C PHE A 347 11.15 16.63 -2.62
N ARG A 348 9.85 16.35 -2.81
CA ARG A 348 8.73 17.23 -2.45
C ARG A 348 8.83 18.61 -3.12
N GLY A 349 9.33 18.63 -4.36
CA GLY A 349 9.56 19.83 -5.14
C GLY A 349 8.52 20.06 -6.23
N MET A 350 8.39 21.32 -6.62
CA MET A 350 7.66 21.76 -7.81
C MET A 350 8.62 22.45 -8.77
N PRO A 351 8.73 21.99 -10.04
CA PRO A 351 9.54 22.66 -11.04
C PRO A 351 8.82 23.94 -11.52
N ILE A 352 9.49 25.08 -11.46
CA ILE A 352 8.95 26.39 -11.84
C ILE A 352 9.92 27.10 -12.78
N TRP A 353 9.36 27.82 -13.75
CA TRP A 353 10.11 28.79 -14.54
C TRP A 353 10.04 30.16 -13.86
N ASP A 354 11.19 30.67 -13.39
CA ASP A 354 11.26 31.95 -12.68
C ASP A 354 11.38 33.17 -13.62
N GLY A 355 11.40 32.94 -14.93
CA GLY A 355 11.61 33.96 -15.97
C GLY A 355 13.01 33.97 -16.56
N LEU A 356 14.01 33.38 -15.89
CA LEU A 356 15.41 33.32 -16.30
C LEU A 356 15.93 31.89 -16.44
N SER A 357 15.55 31.00 -15.52
CA SER A 357 16.01 29.61 -15.45
C SER A 357 14.92 28.68 -14.94
N LEU A 358 15.10 27.38 -15.16
CA LEU A 358 14.25 26.38 -14.51
C LEU A 358 14.75 26.15 -13.07
N THR A 359 13.93 26.47 -12.08
CA THR A 359 14.23 26.22 -10.67
C THR A 359 13.25 25.20 -10.07
N CYS A 360 13.57 24.69 -8.88
CA CYS A 360 12.72 23.78 -8.13
C CYS A 360 12.51 24.34 -6.74
N ILE A 361 11.24 24.45 -6.34
CA ILE A 361 10.88 24.89 -5.00
C ILE A 361 10.40 23.69 -4.20
N GLN A 362 11.06 23.46 -3.08
CA GLN A 362 10.84 22.30 -2.21
C GLN A 362 9.95 22.64 -1.03
N ASP A 363 8.99 21.77 -0.71
CA ASP A 363 8.23 21.83 0.53
C ASP A 363 9.11 21.34 1.71
N ARG A 364 9.81 22.30 2.32
CA ARG A 364 10.63 22.14 3.53
C ARG A 364 10.45 23.35 4.45
N PRO A 365 10.86 23.24 5.72
CA PRO A 365 10.95 24.39 6.61
C PRO A 365 11.86 25.47 6.00
N ALA A 366 11.33 26.68 5.91
CA ALA A 366 12.04 27.87 5.48
C ALA A 366 11.47 29.10 6.20
N ASP A 367 12.29 30.15 6.30
CA ASP A 367 11.86 31.39 6.91
C ASP A 367 10.86 32.12 5.99
N PRO A 368 9.87 32.84 6.54
CA PRO A 368 8.96 33.63 5.73
C PRO A 368 9.72 34.74 4.98
N VAL A 369 9.41 34.91 3.69
CA VAL A 369 10.06 35.91 2.82
C VAL A 369 9.38 37.27 2.92
N TRP A 370 8.05 37.26 3.10
CA TRP A 370 7.24 38.49 3.16
C TRP A 370 6.09 38.37 4.15
N MET A 371 5.52 39.52 4.54
CA MET A 371 4.44 39.62 5.52
C MET A 371 3.26 40.44 4.98
N TYR A 372 2.05 39.93 5.16
CA TYR A 372 0.79 40.59 4.82
C TYR A 372 -0.04 40.88 6.06
N THR A 373 -0.59 42.09 6.12
CA THR A 373 -1.49 42.59 7.16
C THR A 373 -2.65 43.31 6.49
N GLU A 374 -3.66 43.73 7.24
CA GLU A 374 -4.76 44.51 6.65
C GLU A 374 -4.29 45.85 6.07
N ALA A 375 -3.08 46.31 6.42
CA ALA A 375 -2.53 47.59 5.96
C ALA A 375 -1.86 47.54 4.57
N ASN A 376 -1.55 46.35 4.04
CA ASN A 376 -1.00 46.17 2.68
C ASN A 376 -1.83 45.23 1.79
N VAL A 377 -2.99 44.79 2.28
CA VAL A 377 -3.99 44.05 1.51
C VAL A 377 -5.10 45.00 1.07
N VAL A 378 -5.55 44.86 -0.19
CA VAL A 378 -6.66 45.65 -0.74
C VAL A 378 -7.91 45.41 0.11
N ASP A 379 -8.55 46.50 0.54
CA ASP A 379 -9.67 46.52 1.50
C ASP A 379 -9.39 45.86 2.87
N GLY A 380 -8.13 45.47 3.14
CA GLY A 380 -7.76 44.73 4.35
C GLY A 380 -8.45 43.38 4.49
N ARG A 381 -8.89 42.75 3.39
CA ARG A 381 -9.73 41.54 3.42
C ARG A 381 -8.96 40.28 3.01
N PHE A 382 -8.99 39.29 3.89
CA PHE A 382 -8.55 37.93 3.62
C PHE A 382 -9.76 37.01 3.39
N THR A 383 -9.72 36.18 2.35
CA THR A 383 -10.74 35.16 2.12
C THR A 383 -10.15 33.80 2.41
N TYR A 384 -10.69 33.09 3.40
CA TYR A 384 -10.25 31.75 3.79
C TYR A 384 -11.20 30.67 3.28
N GLN A 385 -10.63 29.55 2.85
CA GLN A 385 -11.37 28.33 2.51
C GLN A 385 -10.73 27.15 3.22
N SER A 386 -11.54 26.23 3.75
CA SER A 386 -11.05 25.02 4.41
C SER A 386 -11.29 23.78 3.56
N SER A 387 -10.40 22.79 3.67
CA SER A 387 -10.58 21.49 3.03
C SER A 387 -11.81 20.76 3.59
N ALA A 388 -12.61 20.19 2.68
CA ALA A 388 -13.76 19.40 3.05
C ALA A 388 -13.32 18.13 3.80
N ARG A 389 -14.07 17.70 4.82
CA ARG A 389 -13.75 16.48 5.59
C ARG A 389 -13.57 15.25 4.70
N LYS A 390 -14.38 15.09 3.66
CA LYS A 390 -14.29 13.95 2.71
C LYS A 390 -12.99 13.93 1.90
N ALA A 391 -12.33 15.09 1.74
CA ALA A 391 -11.06 15.20 1.05
C ALA A 391 -9.85 14.96 1.97
N ARG A 392 -10.08 14.69 3.27
CA ARG A 392 -9.03 14.33 4.23
C ARG A 392 -9.06 12.82 4.46
N HIS A 393 -7.98 12.17 4.06
CA HIS A 393 -7.72 10.76 4.21
C HIS A 393 -7.21 10.48 5.63
N THR A 394 -7.49 9.27 6.10
CA THR A 394 -7.06 8.78 7.41
C THR A 394 -6.02 7.67 7.28
N ALA A 395 -5.80 7.18 6.06
CA ALA A 395 -4.73 6.25 5.73
C ALA A 395 -4.23 6.44 4.29
N VAL A 396 -3.00 6.01 4.02
CA VAL A 396 -2.35 6.08 2.72
C VAL A 396 -1.68 4.74 2.40
N HIS A 397 -1.94 4.23 1.19
CA HIS A 397 -1.18 3.15 0.57
C HIS A 397 -0.11 3.73 -0.33
N VAL A 398 1.16 3.58 0.04
CA VAL A 398 2.30 4.06 -0.74
C VAL A 398 2.95 2.90 -1.48
N GLN A 399 2.83 2.89 -2.81
CA GLN A 399 3.52 1.92 -3.67
C GLN A 399 4.99 2.32 -3.84
N TYR A 400 5.90 1.38 -3.63
CA TYR A 400 7.34 1.54 -3.85
C TYR A 400 7.93 0.24 -4.45
N VAL A 401 9.13 0.29 -5.02
CA VAL A 401 9.78 -0.89 -5.62
C VAL A 401 10.77 -1.49 -4.62
N SER A 402 10.54 -2.70 -4.13
CA SER A 402 11.36 -3.30 -3.07
C SER A 402 12.56 -4.11 -3.63
N PRO A 403 13.82 -3.70 -3.37
CA PRO A 403 14.99 -4.49 -3.76
C PRO A 403 15.05 -5.85 -3.07
N ASP A 404 14.58 -5.93 -1.82
CA ASP A 404 14.56 -7.16 -1.01
C ASP A 404 13.56 -8.20 -1.55
N ASN A 405 12.58 -7.76 -2.34
CA ASN A 405 11.58 -8.63 -2.98
C ASN A 405 11.77 -8.66 -4.50
N GLY A 406 13.02 -8.78 -4.96
CA GLY A 406 13.33 -8.96 -6.38
C GLY A 406 12.93 -7.77 -7.27
N TRP A 407 12.98 -6.54 -6.73
CA TRP A 407 12.61 -5.31 -7.44
C TRP A 407 11.14 -5.28 -7.90
N GLN A 408 10.25 -5.94 -7.14
CA GLN A 408 8.80 -5.89 -7.37
C GLN A 408 8.15 -4.74 -6.59
N THR A 409 7.01 -4.26 -7.09
CA THR A 409 6.20 -3.25 -6.40
C THR A 409 5.59 -3.82 -5.12
N GLN A 410 5.72 -3.09 -4.01
CA GLN A 410 5.10 -3.36 -2.71
C GLN A 410 4.34 -2.12 -2.24
N ILE A 411 3.41 -2.33 -1.30
CA ILE A 411 2.60 -1.27 -0.69
C ILE A 411 3.01 -1.13 0.77
N GLU A 412 3.37 0.09 1.17
CA GLU A 412 3.49 0.47 2.57
C GLU A 412 2.18 1.13 3.03
N TYR A 413 1.56 0.59 4.07
CA TYR A 413 0.35 1.14 4.68
C TYR A 413 0.72 2.09 5.83
N VAL A 414 0.27 3.33 5.74
CA VAL A 414 0.44 4.34 6.78
C VAL A 414 -0.93 4.84 7.21
N ALA A 415 -1.22 4.82 8.50
CA ALA A 415 -2.53 5.17 9.05
C ALA A 415 -2.42 6.12 10.24
N ASP A 416 -3.44 6.96 10.39
CA ASP A 416 -3.69 7.74 11.60
C ASP A 416 -4.87 7.10 12.35
N ASP A 417 -4.55 6.26 13.34
CA ASP A 417 -5.54 5.49 14.09
C ASP A 417 -6.54 6.38 14.85
N GLU A 418 -6.10 7.56 15.32
CA GLU A 418 -6.97 8.52 16.01
C GLU A 418 -7.97 9.13 15.02
N ALA A 419 -7.51 9.50 13.82
CA ALA A 419 -8.37 9.98 12.77
C ALA A 419 -9.33 8.89 12.26
N ILE A 420 -8.88 7.62 12.16
CA ILE A 420 -9.74 6.48 11.80
C ILE A 420 -10.82 6.26 12.85
N ALA A 421 -10.47 6.21 14.14
CA ALA A 421 -11.42 6.02 15.22
C ALA A 421 -12.50 7.12 15.24
N ARG A 422 -12.11 8.35 14.91
CA ARG A 422 -13.02 9.50 14.91
C ARG A 422 -13.83 9.67 13.62
N TYR A 423 -13.24 9.38 12.46
CA TYR A 423 -13.81 9.75 11.16
C TYR A 423 -14.15 8.58 10.25
N GLY A 424 -13.75 7.36 10.60
CA GLY A 424 -13.82 6.18 9.75
C GLY A 424 -12.62 6.09 8.79
N LEU A 425 -12.46 4.93 8.16
CA LEU A 425 -11.38 4.67 7.22
C LEU A 425 -11.60 5.39 5.88
N ASN A 426 -10.66 6.23 5.48
CA ASN A 426 -10.58 6.86 4.16
C ASN A 426 -9.15 6.74 3.61
N VAL A 427 -8.98 6.01 2.50
CA VAL A 427 -7.65 5.60 2.01
C VAL A 427 -7.28 6.33 0.72
N LEU A 428 -6.08 6.92 0.70
CA LEU A 428 -5.45 7.44 -0.51
C LEU A 428 -4.43 6.42 -1.06
N GLU A 429 -4.44 6.17 -2.37
CA GLU A 429 -3.40 5.38 -3.03
C GLU A 429 -2.40 6.30 -3.75
N VAL A 430 -1.11 6.10 -3.47
CA VAL A 430 -0.01 6.93 -4.00
C VAL A 430 1.09 6.02 -4.52
N SER A 431 1.66 6.34 -5.68
CA SER A 431 2.88 5.69 -6.18
C SER A 431 4.09 6.58 -5.94
N ALA A 432 4.99 6.17 -5.04
CA ALA A 432 6.21 6.90 -4.76
C ALA A 432 7.23 6.69 -5.90
N PHE A 433 7.31 7.68 -6.79
CA PHE A 433 8.16 7.62 -7.98
C PHE A 433 9.64 7.38 -7.62
N GLY A 434 10.27 6.37 -8.22
CA GLY A 434 11.68 6.05 -7.99
C GLY A 434 12.04 5.60 -6.57
N CYS A 435 11.06 5.39 -5.69
CA CYS A 435 11.28 5.01 -4.32
C CYS A 435 11.60 3.50 -4.23
N THR A 436 12.74 3.19 -3.61
CA THR A 436 13.16 1.79 -3.36
C THR A 436 13.45 1.48 -1.90
N SER A 437 13.08 2.40 -1.00
CA SER A 437 13.18 2.18 0.45
C SER A 437 11.79 2.19 1.05
N ARG A 438 11.51 1.20 1.90
CA ARG A 438 10.28 1.16 2.69
C ARG A 438 10.20 2.35 3.66
N GLY A 439 11.32 2.75 4.26
CA GLY A 439 11.38 3.90 5.17
C GLY A 439 11.02 5.21 4.46
N GLN A 440 11.56 5.42 3.25
CA GLN A 440 11.18 6.56 2.41
C GLN A 440 9.70 6.51 1.99
N ALA A 441 9.16 5.34 1.65
CA ALA A 441 7.74 5.17 1.35
C ALA A 441 6.84 5.50 2.56
N HIS A 442 7.23 5.04 3.75
CA HIS A 442 6.53 5.33 5.00
C HIS A 442 6.52 6.83 5.31
N ARG A 443 7.68 7.51 5.21
CA ARG A 443 7.79 8.97 5.39
C ARG A 443 6.96 9.75 4.35
N THR A 444 6.84 9.25 3.12
CA THR A 444 5.94 9.84 2.11
C THR A 444 4.47 9.76 2.55
N GLY A 445 4.01 8.59 3.00
CA GLY A 445 2.64 8.42 3.49
C GLY A 445 2.34 9.28 4.72
N LYS A 446 3.27 9.30 5.68
CA LYS A 446 3.16 10.12 6.89
C LYS A 446 3.13 11.62 6.56
N TRP A 447 3.96 12.07 5.61
CA TRP A 447 3.95 13.47 5.16
C TRP A 447 2.59 13.90 4.60
N ILE A 448 1.93 13.04 3.83
CA ILE A 448 0.61 13.32 3.26
C ILE A 448 -0.43 13.44 4.38
N LEU A 449 -0.48 12.47 5.30
CA LEU A 449 -1.40 12.49 6.43
C LEU A 449 -1.19 13.74 7.31
N GLU A 450 0.06 14.05 7.65
CA GLU A 450 0.37 15.24 8.45
C GLU A 450 0.02 16.54 7.73
N THR A 451 0.22 16.61 6.41
CA THR A 451 -0.21 17.76 5.59
C THR A 451 -1.73 17.93 5.65
N GLU A 452 -2.50 16.87 5.41
CA GLU A 452 -3.98 16.93 5.46
C GLU A 452 -4.50 17.21 6.89
N ARG A 453 -3.75 16.79 7.91
CA ARG A 453 -4.06 17.03 9.32
C ARG A 453 -3.76 18.46 9.75
N LEU A 454 -2.65 19.06 9.33
CA LEU A 454 -2.14 20.34 9.84
C LEU A 454 -2.41 21.53 8.92
N GLU A 455 -2.42 21.33 7.60
CA GLU A 455 -2.47 22.39 6.58
C GLU A 455 -3.84 22.41 5.88
N ARG A 456 -4.90 22.74 6.64
CA ARG A 456 -6.29 22.57 6.20
C ARG A 456 -6.88 23.73 5.43
N GLN A 457 -6.25 24.89 5.46
CA GLN A 457 -6.83 26.13 4.95
C GLN A 457 -6.04 26.70 3.78
N SER A 458 -6.76 27.24 2.80
CA SER A 458 -6.22 28.17 1.82
C SER A 458 -6.70 29.58 2.11
N VAL A 459 -5.93 30.55 1.62
CA VAL A 459 -6.24 31.97 1.70
C VAL A 459 -6.05 32.62 0.34
N SER A 460 -6.95 33.53 -0.01
CA SER A 460 -6.83 34.38 -1.20
C SER A 460 -7.09 35.84 -0.86
N PHE A 461 -6.26 36.73 -1.40
CA PHE A 461 -6.35 38.17 -1.21
C PHE A 461 -5.65 38.91 -2.35
N SER A 462 -5.96 40.19 -2.55
CA SER A 462 -5.33 41.04 -3.57
C SER A 462 -4.45 42.10 -2.93
N VAL A 463 -3.31 42.39 -3.56
CA VAL A 463 -2.32 43.38 -3.10
C VAL A 463 -1.90 44.29 -4.24
N GLY A 464 -1.27 45.42 -3.89
CA GLY A 464 -0.57 46.25 -4.86
C GLY A 464 0.75 45.61 -5.32
N ARG A 465 1.75 46.43 -5.63
CA ARG A 465 3.09 45.95 -6.07
C ARG A 465 3.82 45.05 -5.06
N ASP A 466 3.35 44.98 -3.81
CA ASP A 466 3.87 44.05 -2.80
C ASP A 466 3.71 42.58 -3.20
N GLY A 467 2.83 42.25 -4.16
CA GLY A 467 2.73 40.90 -4.73
C GLY A 467 3.97 40.45 -5.52
N LEU A 468 4.90 41.37 -5.82
CA LEU A 468 6.17 41.07 -6.50
C LEU A 468 7.33 40.81 -5.52
N LYS A 469 7.07 40.81 -4.20
CA LYS A 469 8.10 40.66 -3.15
C LYS A 469 8.46 39.21 -2.85
N HIS A 470 7.70 38.25 -3.36
CA HIS A 470 7.93 36.83 -3.21
C HIS A 470 7.50 36.11 -4.50
N LEU A 471 7.92 34.86 -4.65
CA LEU A 471 7.54 33.99 -5.76
C LEU A 471 6.49 32.96 -5.32
N PRO A 472 5.77 32.31 -6.26
CA PRO A 472 5.07 31.07 -5.95
C PRO A 472 6.04 30.08 -5.32
N GLY A 473 5.63 29.40 -4.26
CA GLY A 473 6.43 28.45 -3.48
C GLY A 473 7.06 29.03 -2.20
N ASP A 474 7.21 30.35 -2.11
CA ASP A 474 7.72 31.01 -0.90
C ASP A 474 6.74 30.93 0.27
N ILE A 475 7.28 30.92 1.49
CA ILE A 475 6.49 31.04 2.72
C ILE A 475 6.25 32.53 2.99
N ILE A 476 4.99 32.89 3.19
CA ILE A 476 4.53 34.22 3.56
C ILE A 476 3.89 34.16 4.94
N GLN A 477 4.00 35.25 5.66
CA GLN A 477 3.37 35.43 6.96
C GLN A 477 2.11 36.29 6.81
N ILE A 478 1.00 35.90 7.43
CA ILE A 478 -0.25 36.64 7.44
C ILE A 478 -0.63 36.99 8.87
N ALA A 479 -0.70 38.29 9.16
CA ALA A 479 -1.22 38.82 10.41
C ALA A 479 -2.60 39.45 10.16
N ASP A 480 -3.63 38.62 10.20
CA ASP A 480 -5.03 39.02 10.13
C ASP A 480 -5.57 39.18 11.56
N SER A 481 -5.77 40.43 11.98
CA SER A 481 -6.31 40.78 13.30
C SER A 481 -7.78 40.37 13.45
N GLY A 482 -8.54 40.34 12.34
CA GLY A 482 -9.93 39.89 12.34
C GLY A 482 -10.04 38.40 12.65
N TYR A 483 -9.15 37.59 12.07
CA TYR A 483 -9.03 36.17 12.39
C TYR A 483 -8.44 35.93 13.80
N ALA A 484 -7.40 36.68 14.16
CA ALA A 484 -6.72 36.52 15.45
C ALA A 484 -7.58 36.96 16.65
N GLY A 485 -8.57 37.85 16.44
CA GLY A 485 -9.41 38.44 17.48
C GLY A 485 -8.75 39.60 18.24
N ILE A 486 -7.53 39.97 17.85
CA ILE A 486 -6.70 41.02 18.47
C ILE A 486 -5.79 41.65 17.42
N ARG A 487 -5.40 42.92 17.61
CA ARG A 487 -4.53 43.65 16.68
C ARG A 487 -3.12 43.07 16.65
N ILE A 488 -2.73 42.48 15.53
CA ILE A 488 -1.41 41.81 15.36
C ILE A 488 -0.62 42.28 14.13
N GLY A 489 -1.12 43.27 13.40
CA GLY A 489 -0.42 43.82 12.24
C GLY A 489 -0.85 45.25 11.92
N GLY A 490 0.02 45.98 11.21
CA GLY A 490 -0.22 47.37 10.84
C GLY A 490 0.96 48.02 10.13
N ARG A 491 1.06 49.34 10.25
CA ARG A 491 2.19 50.16 9.76
C ARG A 491 2.88 50.94 10.87
N ILE A 492 4.18 51.17 10.71
CA ILE A 492 4.97 52.00 11.61
C ILE A 492 4.63 53.46 11.37
N LYS A 493 4.36 54.22 12.43
CA LYS A 493 4.06 55.66 12.35
C LYS A 493 5.30 56.52 12.59
N ALA A 494 6.12 56.16 13.57
CA ALA A 494 7.37 56.85 13.88
C ALA A 494 8.34 55.93 14.65
N VAL A 495 9.64 56.22 14.56
CA VAL A 495 10.71 55.51 15.27
C VAL A 495 11.63 56.53 15.93
N VAL A 496 11.83 56.44 17.25
CA VAL A 496 12.71 57.32 18.03
C VAL A 496 13.54 56.48 19.00
N GLY A 497 14.80 56.21 18.65
CA GLY A 497 15.65 55.32 19.44
C GLY A 497 15.06 53.91 19.51
N GLN A 498 14.79 53.41 20.71
CA GLN A 498 14.11 52.12 20.92
C GLN A 498 12.57 52.21 20.89
N ASN A 499 12.01 53.43 20.91
CA ASN A 499 10.57 53.64 20.91
C ASN A 499 10.03 53.57 19.48
N VAL A 500 9.07 52.69 19.27
CA VAL A 500 8.40 52.49 17.99
C VAL A 500 6.92 52.79 18.17
N GLN A 501 6.44 53.83 17.50
CA GLN A 501 5.02 54.18 17.47
C GLN A 501 4.33 53.49 16.29
N LEU A 502 3.25 52.78 16.59
CA LEU A 502 2.43 52.02 15.65
C LEU A 502 1.29 52.89 15.12
N ASP A 503 0.67 52.48 14.02
CA ASP A 503 -0.50 53.15 13.43
C ASP A 503 -1.80 52.93 14.20
N ARG A 504 -1.79 52.03 15.18
CA ARG A 504 -2.95 51.60 15.97
C ARG A 504 -2.50 51.11 17.35
N GLU A 505 -3.46 51.09 18.27
CA GLU A 505 -3.26 50.53 19.61
C GLU A 505 -3.12 49.00 19.55
N VAL A 506 -2.24 48.45 20.39
CA VAL A 506 -2.02 47.01 20.56
C VAL A 506 -2.14 46.63 22.03
N GLU A 507 -2.63 45.43 22.29
CA GLU A 507 -2.76 44.90 23.65
C GLU A 507 -1.62 43.92 23.93
N LEU A 508 -0.82 44.19 24.95
CA LEU A 508 0.22 43.28 25.42
C LEU A 508 -0.12 42.81 26.84
N PRO A 509 -0.10 41.49 27.13
CA PRO A 509 -0.26 41.01 28.50
C PRO A 509 0.89 41.59 29.34
N GLY A 510 0.59 42.02 30.57
CA GLY A 510 1.51 42.77 31.42
C GLY A 510 2.94 42.23 31.35
N ILE A 511 3.82 42.96 30.66
CA ILE A 511 5.20 42.55 30.35
C ILE A 511 6.02 42.39 31.66
N ASP A 512 5.49 42.88 32.77
CA ASP A 512 6.03 42.75 34.13
C ASP A 512 5.92 41.32 34.71
N GLY A 513 5.15 40.41 34.09
CA GLY A 513 4.87 39.05 34.58
C GLY A 513 5.64 37.90 33.90
N GLY A 514 6.59 38.20 33.01
CA GLY A 514 7.39 37.18 32.29
C GLY A 514 6.81 36.70 30.95
N ALA A 515 5.73 37.31 30.46
CA ALA A 515 5.20 37.05 29.12
C ALA A 515 6.10 37.69 28.04
N THR A 516 6.38 36.97 26.94
CA THR A 516 7.25 37.49 25.87
C THR A 516 6.45 37.93 24.64
N ALA A 517 6.71 39.15 24.16
CA ALA A 517 6.13 39.70 22.94
C ALA A 517 7.24 40.18 21.99
N TYR A 518 7.00 40.07 20.68
CA TYR A 518 7.96 40.40 19.65
C TYR A 518 7.30 41.16 18.51
N LEU A 519 7.98 42.22 18.05
CA LEU A 519 7.64 42.95 16.84
C LEU A 519 8.52 42.44 15.69
N THR A 520 7.91 42.19 14.52
CA THR A 520 8.62 41.78 13.30
C THR A 520 8.37 42.80 12.19
N TRP A 521 9.41 43.19 11.45
CA TRP A 521 9.34 44.10 10.29
C TRP A 521 10.30 43.61 9.19
N ILE A 522 10.24 44.21 8.00
CA ILE A 522 11.21 43.94 6.94
C ILE A 522 12.39 44.90 7.04
N GLY A 523 13.60 44.36 7.20
CA GLY A 523 14.85 45.12 7.23
C GLY A 523 15.27 45.66 5.86
N ALA A 524 16.31 46.50 5.86
CA ALA A 524 16.85 47.10 4.63
C ALA A 524 17.42 46.08 3.62
N ASP A 525 17.78 44.89 4.08
CA ASP A 525 18.20 43.76 3.26
C ASP A 525 17.03 42.91 2.72
N ALA A 526 15.79 43.41 2.89
CA ALA A 526 14.54 42.75 2.52
C ALA A 526 14.29 41.41 3.25
N LYS A 527 14.82 41.26 4.47
CA LYS A 527 14.56 40.08 5.33
C LYS A 527 13.72 40.45 6.55
N PRO A 528 12.91 39.51 7.07
CA PRO A 528 12.20 39.75 8.33
C PRO A 528 13.19 39.86 9.50
N ILE A 529 13.10 40.94 10.27
CA ILE A 529 13.82 41.14 11.52
C ILE A 529 12.80 41.05 12.65
N ARG A 530 13.07 40.19 13.64
CA ARG A 530 12.25 40.01 14.83
C ARG A 530 12.98 40.57 16.06
N ALA A 531 12.35 41.47 16.80
CA ALA A 531 12.89 42.03 18.03
C ALA A 531 11.91 41.86 19.20
N GLN A 532 12.45 41.57 20.38
CA GLN A 532 11.68 41.48 21.61
C GLN A 532 11.20 42.87 22.05
N ILE A 533 9.97 42.94 22.53
CA ILE A 533 9.37 44.12 23.16
C ILE A 533 9.65 44.04 24.66
N PHE A 534 10.26 45.08 25.23
CA PHE A 534 10.55 45.16 26.67
C PHE A 534 9.48 45.88 27.48
N SER A 535 8.82 46.87 26.89
CA SER A 535 7.75 47.61 27.58
C SER A 535 6.82 48.32 26.60
N GLN A 536 5.67 48.76 27.10
CA GLN A 536 4.65 49.48 26.35
C GLN A 536 4.32 50.80 27.07
N PRO A 537 5.05 51.89 26.77
CA PRO A 537 4.84 53.19 27.43
C PRO A 537 3.49 53.84 27.09
N ALA A 538 2.88 53.48 25.96
CA ALA A 538 1.53 53.90 25.56
C ALA A 538 0.85 52.81 24.73
N ALA A 539 -0.48 52.85 24.61
CA ALA A 539 -1.25 51.82 23.89
C ALA A 539 -0.80 51.60 22.44
N ASP A 540 -0.29 52.65 21.77
CA ASP A 540 0.21 52.62 20.40
C ASP A 540 1.76 52.61 20.29
N THR A 541 2.48 52.53 21.41
CA THR A 541 3.94 52.72 21.42
C THR A 541 4.63 51.60 22.21
N VAL A 542 5.62 50.96 21.58
CA VAL A 542 6.39 49.86 22.18
C VAL A 542 7.88 50.21 22.26
N VAL A 543 8.58 49.67 23.27
CA VAL A 543 10.04 49.79 23.40
C VAL A 543 10.69 48.46 23.02
N LEU A 544 11.55 48.49 21.99
CA LEU A 544 12.28 47.31 21.51
C LEU A 544 13.60 47.12 22.25
N GLY A 545 14.07 45.87 22.34
CA GLY A 545 15.29 45.58 23.09
C GLY A 545 16.60 46.08 22.50
N ASN A 546 16.61 46.42 21.22
CA ASN A 546 17.72 47.10 20.55
C ASN A 546 17.14 48.19 19.64
N VAL A 547 17.95 49.20 19.32
CA VAL A 547 17.56 50.24 18.35
C VAL A 547 17.31 49.56 16.99
N PRO A 548 16.07 49.62 16.44
CA PRO A 548 15.76 48.97 15.17
C PRO A 548 16.46 49.69 14.02
N THR A 549 17.52 49.08 13.49
CA THR A 549 18.29 49.67 12.39
C THR A 549 17.55 49.51 11.06
N GLY A 550 17.35 50.62 10.34
CA GLY A 550 16.72 50.62 9.01
C GLY A 550 15.18 50.61 9.01
N MET A 551 14.53 50.63 10.18
CA MET A 551 13.07 50.76 10.28
C MET A 551 12.62 52.21 10.02
N CYS A 552 11.60 52.38 9.19
CA CYS A 552 11.08 53.68 8.78
C CYS A 552 9.55 53.79 8.96
N ALA A 553 9.04 55.02 9.00
CA ALA A 553 7.60 55.27 8.97
C ALA A 553 7.01 54.74 7.64
N GLY A 554 5.88 54.04 7.73
CA GLY A 554 5.21 53.36 6.62
C GLY A 554 5.54 51.87 6.51
N ASP A 555 6.59 51.38 7.16
CA ASP A 555 6.96 49.96 7.14
C ASP A 555 5.87 49.09 7.75
N ILE A 556 5.76 47.86 7.25
CA ILE A 556 4.81 46.87 7.77
C ILE A 556 5.39 46.22 9.02
N TRP A 557 4.55 46.05 10.04
CA TRP A 557 4.90 45.29 11.24
C TRP A 557 3.88 44.19 11.53
N THR A 558 4.37 43.12 12.17
CA THR A 558 3.55 42.08 12.78
C THR A 558 3.94 41.89 14.25
N LEU A 559 2.98 41.51 15.07
CA LEU A 559 3.15 41.23 16.50
C LEU A 559 2.98 39.73 16.76
N SER A 560 3.86 39.16 17.58
CA SER A 560 3.75 37.78 18.07
C SER A 560 3.96 37.74 19.58
N ARG A 561 3.23 36.85 20.25
CA ARG A 561 3.24 36.59 21.69
C ARG A 561 3.22 35.08 21.94
N ASP A 562 3.29 34.67 23.19
CA ASP A 562 3.20 33.24 23.56
C ASP A 562 1.84 32.62 23.24
N ASP A 563 0.77 33.43 23.32
CA ASP A 563 -0.62 33.03 23.09
C ASP A 563 -1.14 33.39 21.69
N ILE A 564 -0.33 34.06 20.85
CA ILE A 564 -0.73 34.40 19.48
C ILE A 564 0.45 34.60 18.54
N ARG A 565 0.35 34.05 17.33
CA ARG A 565 1.35 34.27 16.29
C ARG A 565 0.70 34.53 14.93
N PRO A 566 1.32 35.35 14.07
CA PRO A 566 0.95 35.41 12.67
C PRO A 566 1.04 34.02 12.03
N ARG A 567 0.12 33.77 11.10
CA ARG A 567 -0.04 32.47 10.46
C ARG A 567 0.89 32.36 9.26
N LEU A 568 1.40 31.16 9.00
CA LEU A 568 2.28 30.90 7.87
C LEU A 568 1.50 30.24 6.73
N PHE A 569 1.73 30.71 5.52
CA PHE A 569 1.14 30.19 4.30
C PHE A 569 2.21 30.04 3.22
N ARG A 570 2.16 28.98 2.43
CA ARG A 570 2.97 28.83 1.22
C ARG A 570 2.20 29.39 0.04
N CYS A 571 2.77 30.38 -0.65
CA CYS A 571 2.18 30.90 -1.87
C CYS A 571 2.13 29.80 -2.93
N ILE A 572 0.98 29.56 -3.55
CA ILE A 572 0.83 28.59 -4.65
C ILE A 572 0.80 29.32 -5.98
N LYS A 573 0.19 30.50 -6.02
CA LYS A 573 -0.02 31.22 -7.27
C LYS A 573 -0.12 32.72 -7.04
N ILE A 574 0.43 33.46 -7.99
CA ILE A 574 0.34 34.92 -8.10
C ILE A 574 -0.26 35.22 -9.48
N THR A 575 -1.39 35.94 -9.51
CA THR A 575 -2.06 36.33 -10.76
C THR A 575 -2.08 37.85 -10.87
N GLU A 576 -1.58 38.39 -11.98
CA GLU A 576 -1.72 39.82 -12.29
C GLU A 576 -3.17 40.11 -12.71
N GLU A 577 -3.84 40.99 -11.97
CA GLU A 577 -5.19 41.47 -12.26
C GLU A 577 -5.11 42.94 -12.69
N LYS A 578 -5.48 43.20 -13.95
CA LYS A 578 -5.57 44.57 -14.46
C LYS A 578 -6.96 45.10 -14.21
N THR A 579 -7.04 46.18 -13.43
CA THR A 579 -8.23 47.03 -13.35
C THR A 579 -7.99 48.30 -14.17
N ASP A 580 -9.06 49.01 -14.54
CA ASP A 580 -8.97 50.25 -15.33
C ASP A 580 -8.12 51.34 -14.64
N THR A 581 -7.94 51.26 -13.32
CA THR A 581 -7.27 52.28 -12.49
C THR A 581 -5.98 51.82 -11.82
N ALA A 582 -5.68 50.52 -11.76
CA ALA A 582 -4.47 49.99 -11.11
C ALA A 582 -4.14 48.54 -11.53
N THR A 583 -2.86 48.19 -11.49
CA THR A 583 -2.41 46.79 -11.50
C THR A 583 -2.41 46.25 -10.09
N GLN A 584 -3.18 45.18 -9.85
CA GLN A 584 -3.20 44.43 -8.59
C GLN A 584 -2.66 43.02 -8.82
N PHE A 585 -2.24 42.37 -7.74
CA PHE A 585 -1.78 40.99 -7.76
C PHE A 585 -2.62 40.17 -6.79
N LYS A 586 -3.30 39.16 -7.31
CA LYS A 586 -4.04 38.19 -6.49
C LYS A 586 -3.11 37.09 -6.04
N ILE A 587 -3.02 36.91 -4.73
CA ILE A 587 -2.21 35.87 -4.07
C ILE A 587 -3.14 34.74 -3.64
N GLU A 588 -2.78 33.52 -4.00
CA GLU A 588 -3.44 32.29 -3.53
C GLU A 588 -2.40 31.44 -2.81
N ALA A 589 -2.67 31.12 -1.54
CA ALA A 589 -1.72 30.43 -0.68
C ALA A 589 -2.40 29.36 0.18
N VAL A 590 -1.65 28.33 0.58
CA VAL A 590 -2.10 27.24 1.45
C VAL A 590 -1.37 27.31 2.78
N GLN A 591 -2.03 26.93 3.87
CA GLN A 591 -1.44 26.96 5.21
C GLN A 591 -0.15 26.15 5.25
N HIS A 592 0.84 26.61 6.02
CA HIS A 592 2.12 25.95 6.17
C HIS A 592 2.46 25.71 7.64
N GLU A 593 2.83 24.47 7.99
CA GLU A 593 3.31 24.12 9.33
C GLU A 593 4.81 23.74 9.30
N PRO A 594 5.71 24.58 9.84
CA PRO A 594 7.15 24.36 9.76
C PRO A 594 7.63 23.13 10.54
N ASN A 595 6.89 22.67 11.56
CA ASN A 595 7.29 21.51 12.35
C ASN A 595 6.94 20.15 11.71
N LYS A 596 6.20 20.15 10.59
CA LYS A 596 5.73 18.94 9.88
C LYS A 596 6.86 17.97 9.55
N GLU A 597 8.02 18.48 9.16
CA GLU A 597 9.19 17.66 8.85
C GLU A 597 9.75 16.93 10.07
N ALA A 598 9.89 17.62 11.20
CA ALA A 598 10.36 17.00 12.44
C ALA A 598 9.38 15.94 12.97
N VAL A 599 8.07 16.14 12.77
CA VAL A 599 7.04 15.12 13.09
C VAL A 599 7.24 13.87 12.23
N VAL A 600 7.47 14.04 10.94
CA VAL A 600 7.63 12.92 9.99
C VAL A 600 8.93 12.16 10.25
N ASP A 601 10.05 12.87 10.41
CA ASP A 601 11.38 12.26 10.48
C ASP A 601 11.77 11.77 11.88
N ALA A 602 11.40 12.51 12.94
CA ALA A 602 11.81 12.22 14.32
C ALA A 602 10.65 11.81 15.24
N GLY A 603 9.42 11.74 14.73
CA GLY A 603 8.24 11.42 15.53
C GLY A 603 7.93 12.46 16.61
N ALA A 604 8.46 13.68 16.49
CA ALA A 604 8.23 14.75 17.45
C ALA A 604 6.75 15.16 17.46
N VAL A 605 6.18 15.36 18.65
CA VAL A 605 4.81 15.85 18.81
C VAL A 605 4.89 17.29 19.30
N PHE A 606 4.35 18.21 18.51
CA PHE A 606 4.25 19.62 18.88
C PHE A 606 2.78 19.98 19.04
N ASP A 607 2.44 20.62 20.16
CA ASP A 607 1.15 21.27 20.29
C ASP A 607 1.07 22.42 19.27
N PRO A 608 -0.02 22.52 18.47
CA PRO A 608 -0.22 23.66 17.59
C PRO A 608 -0.22 24.93 18.43
N LYS A 609 0.73 25.82 18.21
CA LYS A 609 0.72 27.09 18.94
C LYS A 609 -0.50 27.91 18.48
N PRO A 610 -1.22 28.56 19.42
CA PRO A 610 -2.47 29.27 19.13
C PRO A 610 -2.26 30.37 18.08
N ASP A 611 -3.18 30.43 17.12
CA ASP A 611 -3.24 31.46 16.07
C ASP A 611 -4.42 32.43 16.27
N THR A 612 -5.15 32.29 17.38
CA THR A 612 -6.29 33.13 17.78
C THR A 612 -6.46 33.13 19.29
N ILE A 613 -6.92 34.25 19.86
CA ILE A 613 -7.23 34.36 21.31
C ILE A 613 -8.43 33.47 21.70
N PHE A 614 -9.25 33.07 20.72
CA PHE A 614 -10.41 32.21 20.95
C PHE A 614 -10.01 30.72 21.08
N GLY A 615 -8.73 30.38 20.90
CA GLY A 615 -8.21 29.03 20.65
C GLY A 615 -7.99 28.12 21.87
N GLY A 616 -8.72 28.32 22.97
CA GLY A 616 -8.67 27.37 24.09
C GLY A 616 -9.22 26.00 23.69
N LYS A 617 -8.47 24.90 23.94
CA LYS A 617 -9.03 23.54 23.87
C LYS A 617 -10.14 23.45 24.93
N ILE A 618 -11.40 23.32 24.49
CA ILE A 618 -12.53 23.05 25.39
C ILE A 618 -12.33 21.62 25.94
N PRO A 619 -12.23 21.45 27.27
CA PRO A 619 -12.01 20.15 27.89
C PRO A 619 -13.13 19.18 27.50
N PRO A 620 -12.80 17.89 27.27
CA PRO A 620 -13.81 16.88 26.98
C PRO A 620 -14.73 16.66 28.19
N VAL A 621 -15.92 16.15 27.92
CA VAL A 621 -16.87 15.71 28.95
C VAL A 621 -16.51 14.27 29.35
N GLU A 622 -16.18 14.06 30.61
CA GLU A 622 -15.79 12.75 31.17
C GLU A 622 -16.81 12.26 32.21
N HIS A 623 -16.78 10.96 32.52
CA HIS A 623 -17.62 10.34 33.55
C HIS A 623 -19.12 10.65 33.45
N LEU A 624 -19.67 10.72 32.23
CA LEU A 624 -21.11 10.92 32.01
C LEU A 624 -21.92 9.78 32.65
N LYS A 625 -22.62 10.11 33.73
CA LYS A 625 -23.51 9.23 34.48
C LYS A 625 -24.96 9.65 34.30
N ILE A 626 -25.83 8.67 34.10
CA ILE A 626 -27.27 8.86 33.90
C ILE A 626 -28.00 8.09 35.01
N ASP A 627 -28.77 8.82 35.81
CA ASP A 627 -29.56 8.26 36.90
C ASP A 627 -31.06 8.56 36.65
N ALA A 628 -31.93 7.63 37.03
CA ALA A 628 -33.38 7.81 36.98
C ALA A 628 -33.96 7.96 38.39
N PHE A 629 -34.81 8.96 38.58
CA PHE A 629 -35.52 9.20 39.84
C PHE A 629 -37.04 9.20 39.61
N PRO A 630 -37.82 8.62 40.53
CA PRO A 630 -39.28 8.70 40.47
C PRO A 630 -39.73 10.15 40.74
N TYR A 631 -40.60 10.68 39.88
CA TYR A 631 -41.19 12.01 40.02
C TYR A 631 -42.67 11.97 39.63
N GLY A 632 -43.53 11.75 40.64
CA GLY A 632 -44.97 11.51 40.42
C GLY A 632 -45.21 10.26 39.56
N ASP A 633 -46.04 10.38 38.53
CA ASP A 633 -46.34 9.31 37.55
C ASP A 633 -45.32 9.24 36.39
N SER A 634 -44.15 9.91 36.51
CA SER A 634 -43.11 10.00 35.47
C SER A 634 -41.69 9.86 36.02
N TYR A 635 -40.68 9.80 35.15
CA TYR A 635 -39.27 9.79 35.54
C TYR A 635 -38.62 11.15 35.34
N GLN A 636 -37.79 11.50 36.31
CA GLN A 636 -36.77 12.53 36.18
C GLN A 636 -35.45 11.82 35.85
N ILE A 637 -34.86 12.12 34.70
CA ILE A 637 -33.53 11.62 34.35
C ILE A 637 -32.51 12.71 34.63
N LYS A 638 -31.56 12.41 35.52
CA LYS A 638 -30.46 13.30 35.87
C LYS A 638 -29.18 12.79 35.22
N MET A 639 -28.56 13.67 34.44
CA MET A 639 -27.28 13.47 33.80
C MET A 639 -26.24 14.26 34.59
N ARG A 640 -25.11 13.63 34.91
CA ARG A 640 -23.98 14.27 35.61
C ARG A 640 -22.70 13.91 34.89
N TRP A 641 -21.79 14.86 34.77
CA TRP A 641 -20.50 14.64 34.12
C TRP A 641 -19.41 15.47 34.80
N GLU A 642 -18.17 15.23 34.39
CA GLU A 642 -17.00 15.94 34.86
C GLU A 642 -16.24 16.54 33.67
N THR A 643 -15.40 17.53 33.95
CA THR A 643 -14.42 18.06 33.00
C THR A 643 -13.04 18.03 33.66
N PRO A 644 -11.98 17.58 32.97
CA PRO A 644 -10.65 17.44 33.56
C PRO A 644 -10.03 18.75 34.05
N ARG A 645 -10.54 19.91 33.62
CA ARG A 645 -10.15 21.24 34.09
C ARG A 645 -11.36 22.18 34.14
N VAL A 646 -11.45 23.00 35.18
CA VAL A 646 -12.45 24.09 35.26
C VAL A 646 -11.94 25.25 34.41
N ILE A 647 -12.72 25.64 33.41
CA ILE A 647 -12.45 26.84 32.60
C ILE A 647 -13.65 27.78 32.78
N GLU A 648 -13.35 29.03 33.13
CA GLU A 648 -14.35 30.07 33.30
C GLU A 648 -15.08 30.36 31.97
N GLY A 649 -16.41 30.47 32.01
CA GLY A 649 -17.21 30.79 30.82
C GLY A 649 -17.52 29.61 29.88
N ILE A 650 -17.33 28.36 30.31
CA ILE A 650 -17.83 27.17 29.60
C ILE A 650 -19.28 26.88 30.01
N SER A 651 -20.11 26.63 29.00
CA SER A 651 -21.44 26.02 29.10
C SER A 651 -21.43 24.64 28.42
N PHE A 652 -22.46 23.83 28.60
CA PHE A 652 -22.57 22.48 28.04
C PHE A 652 -23.84 22.39 27.21
N GLU A 653 -23.70 21.96 25.95
CA GLU A 653 -24.84 21.61 25.11
C GLU A 653 -25.22 20.15 25.38
N VAL A 654 -26.47 19.93 25.79
CA VAL A 654 -27.06 18.59 26.01
C VAL A 654 -28.04 18.31 24.89
N ARG A 655 -27.87 17.17 24.21
CA ARG A 655 -28.82 16.66 23.21
C ARG A 655 -29.31 15.29 23.63
N LEU A 656 -30.60 15.07 23.56
CA LEU A 656 -31.23 13.79 23.80
C LEU A 656 -31.98 13.40 22.53
N SER A 657 -31.71 12.22 22.01
CA SER A 657 -32.34 11.65 20.82
C SER A 657 -33.08 10.36 21.18
N ARG A 658 -34.17 10.07 20.49
CA ARG A 658 -34.96 8.84 20.61
C ARG A 658 -35.15 8.27 19.21
N ALA A 659 -34.73 7.02 18.97
CA ALA A 659 -34.77 6.39 17.65
C ALA A 659 -34.21 7.29 16.53
N ASP A 660 -33.00 7.84 16.75
CA ASP A 660 -32.27 8.75 15.85
C ASP A 660 -32.96 10.09 15.53
N LYS A 661 -34.03 10.44 16.25
CA LYS A 661 -34.68 11.75 16.18
C LYS A 661 -34.40 12.57 17.42
N LEU A 662 -34.00 13.82 17.24
CA LEU A 662 -33.78 14.76 18.34
C LEU A 662 -35.06 14.93 19.15
N HIS A 663 -35.00 14.61 20.44
CA HIS A 663 -36.09 14.76 21.40
C HIS A 663 -35.94 16.06 22.22
N LEU A 664 -34.72 16.39 22.63
CA LEU A 664 -34.39 17.57 23.42
C LEU A 664 -33.02 18.13 23.02
N ARG A 665 -32.88 19.45 22.98
CA ARG A 665 -31.60 20.15 22.91
C ARG A 665 -31.64 21.33 23.86
N ASP A 666 -30.70 21.39 24.79
CA ASP A 666 -30.63 22.46 25.79
C ASP A 666 -29.17 22.85 26.10
N THR A 667 -28.96 23.93 26.85
CA THR A 667 -27.64 24.40 27.31
C THR A 667 -27.65 24.69 28.81
N THR A 668 -26.67 24.17 29.53
CA THR A 668 -26.51 24.40 30.98
C THR A 668 -25.08 24.88 31.30
N THR A 669 -24.90 25.65 32.38
CA THR A 669 -23.56 25.99 32.90
C THR A 669 -23.09 25.01 33.96
N ASP A 670 -24.01 24.25 34.56
CA ASP A 670 -23.70 23.27 35.59
C ASP A 670 -23.25 21.95 34.94
N PRO A 671 -22.34 21.19 35.58
CA PRO A 671 -21.94 19.85 35.14
C PRO A 671 -23.04 18.79 35.43
N GLU A 672 -24.29 19.23 35.48
CA GLU A 672 -25.47 18.40 35.63
C GLU A 672 -26.63 18.96 34.81
N TYR A 673 -27.47 18.07 34.33
CA TYR A 673 -28.71 18.42 33.64
C TYR A 673 -29.83 17.45 34.01
N VAL A 674 -31.03 17.98 34.16
CA VAL A 674 -32.18 17.18 34.55
C VAL A 674 -33.31 17.35 33.54
N CYS A 675 -33.78 16.24 33.00
CA CYS A 675 -34.96 16.20 32.14
C CYS A 675 -36.13 15.47 32.80
N TYR A 676 -37.34 15.90 32.45
CA TYR A 676 -38.59 15.45 33.03
C TYR A 676 -39.52 14.90 31.94
N GLY A 677 -40.40 13.96 32.30
CA GLY A 677 -41.52 13.55 31.44
C GLY A 677 -41.12 12.76 30.19
N LEU A 678 -40.02 12.01 30.23
CA LEU A 678 -39.58 11.19 29.10
C LEU A 678 -40.48 9.95 28.91
N PRO A 679 -41.01 9.70 27.69
CA PRO A 679 -41.72 8.45 27.37
C PRO A 679 -40.89 7.17 27.54
N LEU A 680 -41.55 6.01 27.56
CA LEU A 680 -40.86 4.72 27.49
C LEU A 680 -40.15 4.54 26.13
N GLY A 681 -38.91 4.05 26.13
CA GLY A 681 -38.15 3.78 24.89
C GLY A 681 -36.64 3.93 25.05
N ASP A 682 -35.94 3.80 23.92
CA ASP A 682 -34.48 3.90 23.84
C ASP A 682 -34.03 5.33 23.53
N TYR A 683 -33.05 5.80 24.30
CA TYR A 683 -32.52 7.15 24.24
C TYR A 683 -31.01 7.16 24.07
N THR A 684 -30.52 8.15 23.30
CA THR A 684 -29.11 8.50 23.18
C THR A 684 -28.93 9.93 23.66
N VAL A 685 -28.10 10.14 24.67
CA VAL A 685 -27.68 11.48 25.11
C VAL A 685 -26.31 11.81 24.56
N SER A 686 -26.11 13.04 24.13
CA SER A 686 -24.80 13.59 23.78
C SER A 686 -24.56 14.91 24.52
N ILE A 687 -23.36 15.08 25.08
CA ILE A 687 -22.98 16.26 25.86
C ILE A 687 -21.62 16.77 25.38
N ARG A 688 -21.48 18.08 25.21
CA ARG A 688 -20.22 18.73 24.84
C ARG A 688 -20.10 20.13 25.41
N GLY A 689 -18.88 20.53 25.77
CA GLY A 689 -18.59 21.89 26.20
C GLY A 689 -18.78 22.92 25.08
N LYS A 690 -19.11 24.15 25.45
CA LYS A 690 -19.34 25.30 24.59
C LYS A 690 -18.80 26.56 25.27
N ASN A 691 -17.85 27.26 24.64
CA ASN A 691 -17.32 28.51 25.19
C ASN A 691 -18.20 29.73 24.85
N ALA A 692 -17.88 30.89 25.43
CA ALA A 692 -18.58 32.15 25.17
C ALA A 692 -18.61 32.57 23.69
N GLY A 693 -17.60 32.17 22.91
CA GLY A 693 -17.53 32.39 21.45
C GLY A 693 -18.34 31.41 20.61
N GLY A 694 -19.05 30.46 21.25
CA GLY A 694 -19.88 29.45 20.57
C GLY A 694 -19.11 28.26 19.97
N GLN A 695 -17.80 28.16 20.22
CA GLN A 695 -17.01 26.99 19.86
C GLN A 695 -17.48 25.79 20.67
N LEU A 696 -17.54 24.61 20.03
CA LEU A 696 -17.97 23.36 20.64
C LEU A 696 -16.78 22.43 20.88
N GLY A 697 -16.75 21.81 22.05
CA GLY A 697 -15.76 20.81 22.43
C GLY A 697 -16.09 19.42 21.88
N GLN A 698 -15.31 18.43 22.32
CA GLN A 698 -15.56 17.02 22.01
C GLN A 698 -16.91 16.58 22.59
N GLU A 699 -17.60 15.71 21.83
CA GLU A 699 -18.91 15.19 22.18
C GLU A 699 -18.78 13.81 22.83
N THR A 700 -19.45 13.65 23.98
CA THR A 700 -19.53 12.41 24.75
C THR A 700 -20.94 11.87 24.66
N GLU A 701 -21.09 10.64 24.17
CA GLU A 701 -22.37 9.99 23.95
C GLU A 701 -22.60 8.83 24.93
N SER A 702 -23.86 8.61 25.31
CA SER A 702 -24.29 7.46 26.11
C SER A 702 -25.72 7.06 25.76
N THR A 703 -26.06 5.78 25.90
CA THR A 703 -27.40 5.24 25.57
C THR A 703 -28.06 4.63 26.80
N PHE A 704 -29.38 4.77 26.91
CA PHE A 704 -30.17 4.18 27.99
C PHE A 704 -31.61 3.90 27.57
N THR A 705 -32.25 2.93 28.23
CA THR A 705 -33.64 2.52 27.94
C THR A 705 -34.55 2.77 29.14
N ILE A 706 -35.70 3.39 28.90
CA ILE A 706 -36.77 3.57 29.89
C ILE A 706 -37.86 2.52 29.61
N ALA A 707 -37.91 1.45 30.42
CA ALA A 707 -38.89 0.36 30.28
C ALA A 707 -39.11 -0.41 31.62
N PRO A 708 -40.22 -1.16 31.80
CA PRO A 708 -40.31 -2.13 32.90
C PRO A 708 -39.12 -3.11 32.85
N PRO A 709 -38.64 -3.61 34.01
CA PRO A 709 -37.47 -4.45 34.06
C PRO A 709 -37.84 -5.87 33.60
N THR A 710 -36.95 -6.51 32.83
CA THR A 710 -37.10 -7.91 32.43
C THR A 710 -36.72 -8.85 33.59
N ALA A 711 -37.39 -9.99 33.71
CA ALA A 711 -37.03 -11.00 34.71
C ALA A 711 -35.60 -11.51 34.47
N PRO A 712 -34.83 -11.83 35.53
CA PRO A 712 -33.57 -12.55 35.39
C PRO A 712 -33.77 -13.85 34.60
N THR A 713 -32.79 -14.26 33.80
CA THR A 713 -32.88 -15.51 33.03
C THR A 713 -32.79 -16.74 33.95
N SER A 714 -32.00 -16.65 35.01
CA SER A 714 -31.86 -17.69 36.05
C SER A 714 -31.21 -17.08 37.31
N LEU A 715 -31.11 -17.86 38.39
CA LEU A 715 -30.32 -17.51 39.56
C LEU A 715 -29.09 -18.40 39.63
N LEU A 716 -27.92 -17.80 39.82
CA LEU A 716 -26.72 -18.55 40.17
C LEU A 716 -26.58 -18.56 41.69
N LEU A 717 -26.73 -19.75 42.26
CA LEU A 717 -26.56 -20.01 43.68
C LEU A 717 -25.22 -20.72 43.91
N ARG A 718 -24.51 -20.34 44.96
CA ARG A 718 -23.31 -21.03 45.45
C ARG A 718 -23.43 -21.24 46.95
N SER A 719 -23.20 -22.46 47.41
CA SER A 719 -23.28 -22.79 48.83
C SER A 719 -21.92 -23.20 49.41
N THR A 720 -21.74 -22.85 50.68
CA THR A 720 -20.73 -23.40 51.59
C THR A 720 -21.46 -24.25 52.66
N ASN A 721 -20.76 -24.60 53.74
CA ASN A 721 -21.42 -25.24 54.89
C ASN A 721 -22.41 -24.30 55.59
N PHE A 722 -22.07 -23.01 55.71
CA PHE A 722 -22.81 -22.07 56.55
C PHE A 722 -23.33 -20.83 55.81
N SER A 723 -23.23 -20.80 54.48
CA SER A 723 -23.70 -19.67 53.71
C SER A 723 -24.14 -20.05 52.30
N VAL A 724 -25.02 -19.22 51.74
CA VAL A 724 -25.38 -19.25 50.33
C VAL A 724 -25.22 -17.86 49.74
N THR A 725 -24.49 -17.76 48.64
CA THR A 725 -24.44 -16.57 47.80
C THR A 725 -25.36 -16.75 46.60
N ALA A 726 -26.29 -15.82 46.43
CA ALA A 726 -27.25 -15.79 45.33
C ALA A 726 -27.03 -14.55 44.45
N ARG A 727 -26.99 -14.74 43.12
CA ARG A 727 -26.93 -13.64 42.14
C ARG A 727 -27.87 -13.90 40.95
N PRO A 728 -28.55 -12.89 40.38
CA PRO A 728 -29.37 -13.07 39.21
C PRO A 728 -28.49 -13.10 37.96
N VAL A 729 -28.86 -13.91 36.99
CA VAL A 729 -28.27 -13.92 35.64
C VAL A 729 -29.08 -12.96 34.77
N VAL A 730 -28.41 -11.93 34.26
CA VAL A 730 -29.04 -10.78 33.61
C VAL A 730 -28.47 -10.62 32.20
N GLN A 731 -29.34 -10.36 31.22
CA GLN A 731 -28.93 -10.04 29.85
C GLN A 731 -28.97 -8.51 29.64
N PRO A 732 -27.84 -7.84 29.37
CA PRO A 732 -27.84 -6.43 28.98
C PRO A 732 -28.35 -6.23 27.54
N PRO A 733 -28.90 -5.04 27.20
CA PRO A 733 -29.09 -3.87 28.05
C PRO A 733 -30.28 -4.05 29.01
N THR A 734 -30.10 -3.62 30.27
CA THR A 734 -31.18 -3.56 31.25
C THR A 734 -31.83 -2.18 31.25
N ALA A 735 -33.14 -2.13 31.47
CA ALA A 735 -33.83 -0.86 31.70
C ALA A 735 -33.18 -0.05 32.84
N LEU A 736 -33.16 1.27 32.67
CA LEU A 736 -32.51 2.19 33.60
C LEU A 736 -33.09 2.07 35.02
N GLY A 737 -32.22 2.03 36.03
CA GLY A 737 -32.63 1.93 37.44
C GLY A 737 -33.08 0.54 37.90
N THR A 738 -32.78 -0.53 37.15
CA THR A 738 -33.11 -1.91 37.56
C THR A 738 -32.33 -2.34 38.82
N GLN A 739 -33.07 -2.77 39.84
CA GLN A 739 -32.61 -3.40 41.08
C GLN A 739 -33.25 -4.79 41.22
N TYR A 740 -32.83 -5.59 42.20
CA TYR A 740 -33.33 -6.95 42.40
C TYR A 740 -33.82 -7.16 43.82
N GLU A 741 -35.11 -7.48 43.97
CA GLU A 741 -35.73 -7.87 45.24
C GLU A 741 -35.56 -9.38 45.46
N TRP A 742 -35.18 -9.76 46.68
CA TRP A 742 -34.88 -11.14 47.04
C TRP A 742 -35.83 -11.71 48.08
N PHE A 743 -36.05 -13.01 48.02
CA PHE A 743 -36.94 -13.80 48.88
C PHE A 743 -36.21 -15.10 49.26
N LYS A 744 -36.42 -15.63 50.46
CA LYS A 744 -35.82 -16.89 50.94
C LYS A 744 -36.87 -17.69 51.70
N GLY A 745 -36.91 -19.00 51.48
CA GLY A 745 -37.75 -19.92 52.23
C GLY A 745 -37.18 -21.33 52.27
N MET A 746 -37.81 -22.20 53.07
CA MET A 746 -37.43 -23.61 53.22
C MET A 746 -38.11 -24.51 52.16
N SER A 747 -39.08 -23.96 51.42
CA SER A 747 -39.71 -24.61 50.29
C SER A 747 -40.02 -23.59 49.20
N ARG A 748 -40.27 -24.09 47.98
CA ARG A 748 -40.71 -23.24 46.87
C ARG A 748 -42.00 -22.47 47.21
N ALA A 749 -42.92 -23.10 47.92
CA ALA A 749 -44.20 -22.50 48.30
C ALA A 749 -44.00 -21.28 49.18
N GLU A 750 -43.10 -21.41 50.16
CA GLU A 750 -42.85 -20.32 51.09
C GLU A 750 -42.36 -19.09 50.34
N VAL A 751 -41.48 -19.27 49.34
CA VAL A 751 -40.98 -18.18 48.49
C VAL A 751 -42.06 -17.62 47.54
N GLU A 752 -42.96 -18.44 47.02
CA GLU A 752 -44.03 -18.01 46.10
C GLU A 752 -45.15 -17.24 46.84
N GLU A 753 -45.42 -17.57 48.10
CA GLU A 753 -46.46 -16.94 48.93
C GLU A 753 -45.96 -15.69 49.69
N MET A 754 -44.65 -15.47 49.78
CA MET A 754 -44.07 -14.29 50.43
C MET A 754 -44.35 -12.99 49.67
N SER A 755 -44.97 -12.03 50.35
CA SER A 755 -45.20 -10.68 49.82
C SER A 755 -44.02 -9.73 50.06
N ASP A 756 -43.28 -9.91 51.15
CA ASP A 756 -42.22 -9.00 51.61
C ASP A 756 -40.82 -9.50 51.23
N PRO A 757 -40.02 -8.71 50.50
CA PRO A 757 -38.65 -9.09 50.16
C PRO A 757 -37.69 -8.90 51.33
N LEU A 758 -36.63 -9.70 51.36
CA LEU A 758 -35.48 -9.56 52.28
C LEU A 758 -34.75 -8.22 52.12
N GLY A 759 -34.79 -7.65 50.91
CA GLY A 759 -34.09 -6.43 50.55
C GLY A 759 -33.81 -6.34 49.07
N ARG A 760 -33.18 -5.23 48.66
CA ARG A 760 -32.76 -4.99 47.27
C ARG A 760 -31.25 -5.02 47.15
N ALA A 761 -30.71 -5.94 46.35
CA ALA A 761 -29.29 -6.07 46.13
C ALA A 761 -28.99 -6.81 44.82
N MET A 762 -27.85 -6.54 44.18
CA MET A 762 -27.41 -7.34 43.01
C MET A 762 -26.94 -8.75 43.43
N ILE A 763 -26.49 -8.90 44.67
CA ILE A 763 -26.00 -10.16 45.23
C ILE A 763 -26.53 -10.24 46.67
N VAL A 764 -27.07 -11.41 47.04
CA VAL A 764 -27.40 -11.72 48.43
C VAL A 764 -26.39 -12.73 48.95
N ASN A 765 -25.79 -12.42 50.10
CA ASN A 765 -24.95 -13.33 50.86
C ASN A 765 -25.70 -13.69 52.14
N ASP A 766 -26.34 -14.84 52.11
CA ASP A 766 -27.07 -15.39 53.24
C ASP A 766 -26.09 -16.19 54.10
N GLN A 767 -25.91 -15.76 55.35
CA GLN A 767 -24.96 -16.33 56.30
C GLN A 767 -25.72 -17.10 57.40
N GLU A 768 -25.01 -17.91 58.17
CA GLU A 768 -25.58 -18.74 59.25
C GLU A 768 -26.56 -19.82 58.76
N CYS A 769 -26.44 -20.24 57.50
CA CYS A 769 -27.23 -21.36 56.99
C CYS A 769 -26.84 -22.66 57.70
N VAL A 770 -27.81 -23.50 58.03
CA VAL A 770 -27.54 -24.83 58.58
C VAL A 770 -26.87 -25.72 57.51
N PRO A 771 -25.80 -26.48 57.83
CA PRO A 771 -25.21 -27.46 56.91
C PRO A 771 -26.19 -28.54 56.46
N ASP A 772 -25.94 -29.13 55.29
CA ASP A 772 -26.79 -30.16 54.67
C ASP A 772 -28.30 -29.82 54.61
N THR A 773 -28.64 -28.54 54.43
CA THR A 773 -30.03 -28.05 54.40
C THR A 773 -30.33 -27.40 53.06
N GLU A 774 -31.50 -27.69 52.49
CA GLU A 774 -31.96 -27.09 51.23
C GLU A 774 -32.68 -25.77 51.50
N TYR A 775 -32.28 -24.72 50.77
CA TYR A 775 -32.91 -23.39 50.81
C TYR A 775 -33.39 -23.01 49.41
N TRP A 776 -34.52 -22.31 49.35
CA TRP A 776 -35.10 -21.76 48.13
C TRP A 776 -34.93 -20.24 48.12
N TYR A 777 -34.43 -19.68 47.02
CA TYR A 777 -34.27 -18.24 46.83
C TYR A 777 -35.09 -17.78 45.63
N GLY A 778 -35.90 -16.74 45.86
CA GLY A 778 -36.63 -16.02 44.83
C GLY A 778 -35.98 -14.68 44.54
N CYS A 779 -35.98 -14.26 43.28
CA CYS A 779 -35.48 -12.97 42.85
C CYS A 779 -36.38 -12.39 41.76
N ARG A 780 -36.74 -11.12 41.86
CA ARG A 780 -37.38 -10.38 40.78
C ARG A 780 -36.67 -9.07 40.55
N ALA A 781 -36.49 -8.71 39.28
CA ALA A 781 -36.06 -7.38 38.91
C ALA A 781 -37.19 -6.37 39.17
N VAL A 782 -36.83 -5.22 39.73
CA VAL A 782 -37.71 -4.09 40.02
C VAL A 782 -37.03 -2.80 39.61
N ASN A 783 -37.77 -1.88 39.03
CA ASN A 783 -37.36 -0.48 38.90
C ASN A 783 -38.58 0.39 39.25
N GLY A 784 -38.48 1.70 39.06
CA GLY A 784 -39.60 2.59 39.33
C GLY A 784 -40.82 2.36 38.42
N ILE A 785 -40.71 1.63 37.30
CA ILE A 785 -41.76 1.41 36.28
C ILE A 785 -42.57 0.16 36.59
N GLY A 786 -41.93 -0.88 37.11
CA GLY A 786 -42.62 -2.13 37.38
C GLY A 786 -41.75 -3.18 38.03
N LYS A 787 -42.37 -4.33 38.25
CA LYS A 787 -41.74 -5.54 38.78
C LYS A 787 -41.85 -6.64 37.74
N SER A 788 -40.77 -7.35 37.52
CA SER A 788 -40.76 -8.57 36.71
C SER A 788 -41.39 -9.75 37.45
N THR A 789 -41.61 -10.86 36.73
CA THR A 789 -42.01 -12.14 37.32
C THR A 789 -40.92 -12.69 38.24
N LEU A 790 -41.33 -13.36 39.33
CA LEU A 790 -40.42 -13.96 40.30
C LEU A 790 -39.71 -15.19 39.71
N VAL A 791 -38.39 -15.22 39.80
CA VAL A 791 -37.54 -16.36 39.39
C VAL A 791 -37.06 -17.04 40.66
N ILE A 792 -37.24 -18.36 40.76
CA ILE A 792 -36.92 -19.12 41.97
C ILE A 792 -35.97 -20.27 41.66
N ALA A 793 -34.96 -20.47 42.49
CA ALA A 793 -34.04 -21.60 42.44
C ALA A 793 -33.73 -22.12 43.86
N SER A 794 -33.38 -23.39 43.98
CA SER A 794 -32.93 -23.98 45.25
C SER A 794 -31.46 -24.39 45.22
N ILE A 795 -30.84 -24.44 46.40
CA ILE A 795 -29.52 -25.02 46.60
C ILE A 795 -29.43 -25.66 47.98
N LYS A 796 -28.69 -26.76 48.09
CA LYS A 796 -28.36 -27.41 49.36
C LYS A 796 -27.01 -26.90 49.87
N THR A 797 -26.94 -26.49 51.14
CA THR A 797 -25.67 -26.21 51.82
C THR A 797 -24.84 -27.49 51.93
N LYS A 798 -23.52 -27.33 51.99
CA LYS A 798 -22.60 -28.46 52.07
C LYS A 798 -22.49 -28.97 53.52
N LEU A 799 -21.91 -30.14 53.67
CA LEU A 799 -21.45 -30.66 54.95
C LEU A 799 -20.04 -31.22 54.76
N GLN A 800 -19.06 -30.33 54.78
CA GLN A 800 -17.63 -30.68 54.71
C GLN A 800 -17.03 -30.62 56.13
N PRO A 801 -16.69 -31.76 56.75
CA PRO A 801 -16.22 -31.82 58.14
C PRO A 801 -14.95 -30.99 58.39
N GLU A 802 -14.03 -30.89 57.40
CA GLU A 802 -12.79 -30.12 57.56
C GLU A 802 -13.03 -28.61 57.76
N ASP A 803 -14.04 -28.02 57.10
CA ASP A 803 -14.36 -26.59 57.25
C ASP A 803 -15.01 -26.28 58.60
N ILE A 804 -15.75 -27.24 59.16
CA ILE A 804 -16.28 -27.15 60.52
C ILE A 804 -15.11 -27.21 61.51
N LEU A 805 -14.18 -28.15 61.32
CA LEU A 805 -12.95 -28.29 62.11
C LEU A 805 -12.08 -27.02 62.08
N ASN A 806 -12.00 -26.32 60.95
CA ASN A 806 -11.32 -25.03 60.84
C ASN A 806 -12.02 -23.89 61.60
N LEU A 807 -13.33 -23.99 61.84
CA LEU A 807 -14.12 -23.00 62.57
C LEU A 807 -14.01 -23.18 64.10
N ILE A 808 -13.95 -24.44 64.57
CA ILE A 808 -13.66 -24.78 65.98
C ILE A 808 -12.16 -24.77 66.28
N GLY A 809 -11.31 -24.91 65.26
CA GLY A 809 -9.85 -24.92 65.33
C GLY A 809 -9.22 -23.78 66.15
N PRO A 810 -9.70 -22.53 66.08
CA PRO A 810 -9.23 -21.41 66.91
C PRO A 810 -9.66 -21.49 68.40
N GLU A 811 -10.68 -22.28 68.74
CA GLU A 811 -11.12 -22.52 70.12
C GLU A 811 -10.37 -23.71 70.77
N ILE A 812 -9.79 -24.62 69.96
CA ILE A 812 -9.00 -25.78 70.42
C ILE A 812 -7.78 -25.39 71.29
N PRO A 813 -6.99 -24.34 70.99
CA PRO A 813 -5.84 -23.90 71.80
C PRO A 813 -6.19 -23.36 73.19
N LYS A 814 -7.48 -23.11 73.48
CA LYS A 814 -7.93 -22.65 74.80
C LYS A 814 -8.13 -23.81 75.79
N LEU A 815 -7.99 -25.06 75.34
CA LEU A 815 -8.04 -26.25 76.17
C LEU A 815 -6.66 -26.53 76.79
N ASP A 816 -6.60 -26.83 78.09
CA ASP A 816 -5.33 -26.93 78.83
C ASP A 816 -4.35 -27.99 78.24
N TRP A 817 -4.88 -29.08 77.68
CA TRP A 817 -4.05 -30.10 77.02
C TRP A 817 -3.38 -29.60 75.72
N ALA A 818 -3.98 -28.63 75.03
CA ALA A 818 -3.42 -28.03 73.82
C ALA A 818 -2.31 -27.01 74.13
N LYS A 819 -2.37 -26.34 75.30
CA LYS A 819 -1.27 -25.50 75.81
C LYS A 819 -0.02 -26.30 76.12
N ASP A 820 -0.16 -27.48 76.73
CA ASP A 820 0.98 -28.35 77.06
C ASP A 820 1.65 -28.91 75.79
N LEU A 821 0.87 -29.22 74.75
CA LEU A 821 1.40 -29.62 73.44
C LEU A 821 2.08 -28.45 72.70
N SER A 822 1.53 -27.24 72.78
CA SER A 822 2.14 -26.03 72.23
C SER A 822 3.47 -25.67 72.90
N GLN A 823 3.62 -25.84 74.21
CA GLN A 823 4.91 -25.63 74.90
C GLN A 823 5.98 -26.67 74.50
N MET A 824 5.57 -27.87 74.09
CA MET A 824 6.49 -28.87 73.53
C MET A 824 6.93 -28.54 72.09
N VAL A 825 6.09 -27.81 71.33
CA VAL A 825 6.38 -27.38 69.95
C VAL A 825 7.11 -26.02 69.90
N GLU A 826 6.88 -25.10 70.83
CA GLU A 826 7.60 -23.81 70.96
C GLU A 826 9.09 -23.97 71.30
N LYS A 827 9.49 -25.10 71.89
CA LYS A 827 10.92 -25.47 71.97
C LYS A 827 11.54 -25.82 70.60
N ASN A 828 10.78 -25.73 69.49
CA ASN A 828 11.18 -26.24 68.19
C ASN A 828 10.98 -25.35 66.92
N SER A 829 10.98 -24.00 66.95
CA SER A 829 11.15 -23.15 65.71
C SER A 829 11.82 -21.76 65.89
N SER A 830 12.48 -21.21 64.84
CA SER A 830 13.48 -20.10 64.74
C SER A 830 13.01 -18.63 64.85
N ASN A 831 13.96 -17.70 65.13
CA ASN A 831 13.80 -16.23 65.36
C ASN A 831 13.99 -15.33 64.10
N ILE A 832 13.35 -14.16 64.07
CA ILE A 832 13.59 -13.04 63.12
C ILE A 832 14.62 -12.06 63.72
N VAL A 833 15.59 -11.58 62.93
CA VAL A 833 16.58 -10.58 63.37
C VAL A 833 16.40 -9.28 62.57
N LEU A 834 16.09 -8.19 63.28
CA LEU A 834 16.02 -6.83 62.71
C LEU A 834 17.43 -6.25 62.62
N LEU A 835 17.85 -5.81 61.42
CA LEU A 835 19.17 -5.19 61.25
C LEU A 835 19.12 -3.66 61.40
N SER A 836 18.04 -3.00 60.94
CA SER A 836 17.76 -1.58 61.21
C SER A 836 16.33 -1.19 60.77
N ASP A 837 15.91 0.04 61.04
CA ASP A 837 14.55 0.57 60.80
C ASP A 837 14.06 0.46 59.35
N ARG A 838 14.92 0.12 58.39
CA ARG A 838 14.58 0.03 56.96
C ARG A 838 14.94 -1.30 56.30
N ALA A 839 15.53 -2.26 57.03
CA ALA A 839 15.81 -3.60 56.49
C ALA A 839 15.75 -4.72 57.55
N ALA A 840 15.11 -5.85 57.20
CA ALA A 840 15.01 -7.03 58.05
C ALA A 840 15.51 -8.30 57.36
N LEU A 841 16.15 -9.18 58.13
CA LEU A 841 16.61 -10.50 57.70
C LEU A 841 15.79 -11.59 58.37
N VAL A 842 15.22 -12.48 57.56
CA VAL A 842 14.54 -13.68 58.07
C VAL A 842 15.53 -14.83 58.01
N VAL A 843 15.99 -15.31 59.18
CA VAL A 843 16.99 -16.38 59.28
C VAL A 843 16.33 -17.63 59.81
N ASN A 844 16.55 -18.77 59.16
CA ASN A 844 16.05 -20.04 59.66
C ASN A 844 16.97 -20.59 60.77
N LYS A 845 16.55 -21.70 61.38
CA LYS A 845 17.18 -22.33 62.55
C LYS A 845 18.62 -22.82 62.38
N GLU A 846 19.16 -22.78 61.17
CA GLU A 846 20.54 -23.19 60.85
C GLU A 846 21.45 -21.98 60.60
N GLY A 847 20.97 -20.76 60.87
CA GLY A 847 21.72 -19.52 60.65
C GLY A 847 21.77 -19.07 59.20
N ARG A 848 20.91 -19.62 58.31
CA ARG A 848 20.84 -19.24 56.90
C ARG A 848 19.71 -18.24 56.62
N VAL A 849 20.02 -17.21 55.86
CA VAL A 849 19.08 -16.16 55.45
C VAL A 849 18.09 -16.72 54.42
N SER A 850 16.80 -16.59 54.71
CA SER A 850 15.68 -17.04 53.87
C SER A 850 14.93 -15.89 53.17
N GLY A 851 15.21 -14.63 53.53
CA GLY A 851 14.65 -13.47 52.84
C GLY A 851 15.16 -12.14 53.40
N ILE A 852 15.23 -11.12 52.53
CA ILE A 852 15.53 -9.73 52.87
C ILE A 852 14.35 -8.86 52.42
N THR A 853 13.93 -7.92 53.25
CA THR A 853 12.94 -6.90 52.90
C THR A 853 13.52 -5.52 53.22
N VAL A 854 13.45 -4.60 52.25
CA VAL A 854 13.94 -3.21 52.36
C VAL A 854 12.82 -2.24 51.97
N THR A 855 12.68 -1.14 52.72
CA THR A 855 11.69 -0.09 52.43
C THR A 855 12.40 1.20 52.04
N ALA A 856 12.19 1.70 50.81
CA ALA A 856 12.86 2.90 50.28
C ALA A 856 11.91 3.75 49.40
N GLU A 857 12.20 5.06 49.30
CA GLU A 857 11.27 6.06 48.74
C GLU A 857 11.48 6.35 47.23
N SER A 858 12.58 5.91 46.61
CA SER A 858 12.81 6.05 45.16
C SER A 858 13.76 4.98 44.60
N GLU A 859 13.71 4.78 43.27
CA GLU A 859 14.47 3.75 42.54
C GLU A 859 15.99 3.88 42.74
N ALA A 860 16.53 5.10 42.71
CA ALA A 860 17.95 5.35 42.98
C ALA A 860 18.35 5.01 44.43
N SER A 861 17.44 5.21 45.39
CA SER A 861 17.72 4.97 46.82
C SER A 861 17.67 3.48 47.22
N ALA A 862 16.88 2.66 46.53
CA ALA A 862 16.86 1.20 46.75
C ALA A 862 18.07 0.51 46.11
N VAL A 863 18.52 1.02 44.96
CA VAL A 863 19.66 0.48 44.20
C VAL A 863 21.00 0.82 44.87
N ASP A 864 21.20 2.05 45.36
CA ASP A 864 22.42 2.42 46.10
C ASP A 864 22.53 1.67 47.45
N PHE A 865 21.42 1.47 48.17
CA PHE A 865 21.43 0.76 49.45
C PHE A 865 21.80 -0.72 49.32
N LEU A 866 21.41 -1.39 48.23
CA LEU A 866 21.76 -2.78 47.97
C LEU A 866 23.15 -2.94 47.34
N ALA A 867 23.65 -1.92 46.63
CA ALA A 867 24.97 -1.92 46.00
C ALA A 867 26.13 -1.88 47.01
N ASP A 868 25.91 -1.41 48.23
CA ASP A 868 26.91 -1.40 49.31
C ASP A 868 27.15 -2.78 49.97
N PHE A 869 26.25 -3.77 49.77
CA PHE A 869 26.29 -5.02 50.54
C PHE A 869 26.40 -6.32 49.72
N VAL A 870 26.16 -6.32 48.40
CA VAL A 870 26.30 -7.54 47.55
C VAL A 870 26.86 -7.19 46.17
N SER A 871 27.85 -7.96 45.68
CA SER A 871 28.39 -7.81 44.32
C SER A 871 27.85 -8.88 43.38
N PHE A 872 27.55 -8.50 42.13
CA PHE A 872 27.09 -9.39 41.07
C PHE A 872 28.00 -9.21 39.87
N THR A 873 28.74 -10.25 39.52
CA THR A 873 29.68 -10.19 38.40
C THR A 873 29.72 -11.55 37.72
N ASP A 874 29.55 -11.59 36.39
CA ASP A 874 29.82 -12.77 35.56
C ASP A 874 31.32 -13.14 35.69
N PRO A 875 31.70 -14.38 36.09
CA PRO A 875 33.10 -14.74 36.31
C PRO A 875 33.95 -14.70 35.04
N ASP A 876 33.36 -14.82 33.84
CA ASP A 876 34.11 -14.90 32.58
C ASP A 876 34.15 -13.55 31.81
N THR A 877 33.19 -12.65 32.05
CA THR A 877 33.08 -11.38 31.29
C THR A 877 33.07 -10.11 32.14
N LEU A 878 32.92 -10.25 33.45
CA LEU A 878 32.84 -9.15 34.42
C LEU A 878 31.75 -8.09 34.18
N GLN A 879 30.68 -8.39 33.43
CA GLN A 879 29.54 -7.46 33.24
C GLN A 879 28.33 -7.79 34.16
N ARG A 880 27.61 -6.74 34.58
CA ARG A 880 26.43 -6.80 35.48
C ARG A 880 25.15 -7.04 34.68
N ASN A 881 24.49 -8.20 34.81
CA ASN A 881 23.22 -8.52 34.14
C ASN A 881 21.99 -8.34 35.04
N LEU A 882 21.78 -7.10 35.50
CA LEU A 882 20.58 -6.63 36.19
C LEU A 882 19.99 -5.49 35.36
N TYR A 883 18.75 -5.62 34.89
CA TYR A 883 18.07 -4.52 34.20
C TYR A 883 16.62 -4.41 34.64
N TRP A 884 16.12 -3.18 34.71
CA TRP A 884 14.76 -2.86 35.12
C TRP A 884 13.81 -2.96 33.91
N ASP A 885 12.77 -3.79 34.02
CA ASP A 885 11.73 -3.87 33.00
C ASP A 885 10.70 -2.76 33.24
N ASN A 886 10.85 -1.67 32.48
CA ASN A 886 10.02 -0.47 32.61
C ASN A 886 8.54 -0.68 32.25
N ARG A 887 8.18 -1.77 31.56
CA ARG A 887 6.76 -2.10 31.31
C ARG A 887 6.10 -2.75 32.52
N ARG A 888 6.87 -3.42 33.38
CA ARG A 888 6.36 -4.19 34.52
C ARG A 888 6.68 -3.59 35.89
N ARG A 889 7.53 -2.56 35.94
CA ARG A 889 8.05 -1.97 37.18
C ARG A 889 8.68 -3.02 38.10
N THR A 890 9.52 -3.88 37.53
CA THR A 890 10.23 -4.96 38.25
C THR A 890 11.66 -5.10 37.75
N LEU A 891 12.58 -5.38 38.67
CA LEU A 891 14.00 -5.58 38.39
C LEU A 891 14.24 -7.02 37.94
N VAL A 892 14.85 -7.21 36.76
CA VAL A 892 15.03 -8.52 36.11
C VAL A 892 16.52 -8.87 36.01
N VAL A 893 16.87 -10.09 36.42
CA VAL A 893 18.23 -10.65 36.31
C VAL A 893 18.27 -11.63 35.13
N LYS A 894 19.30 -11.54 34.28
CA LYS A 894 19.54 -12.51 33.20
C LYS A 894 20.79 -13.35 33.49
N GLY A 895 20.59 -14.62 33.89
CA GLY A 895 21.67 -15.59 34.08
C GLY A 895 21.33 -16.70 35.09
N GLU A 896 22.21 -17.70 35.19
CA GLU A 896 22.09 -18.83 36.12
C GLU A 896 22.46 -18.38 37.55
N LEU A 897 21.59 -18.65 38.54
CA LEU A 897 21.89 -18.45 39.95
C LEU A 897 22.64 -19.68 40.48
N ARG A 898 23.95 -19.53 40.71
CA ARG A 898 24.76 -20.52 41.42
C ARG A 898 25.05 -20.06 42.84
N LEU A 899 24.71 -20.91 43.81
CA LEU A 899 25.11 -20.71 45.19
C LEU A 899 26.55 -21.23 45.41
N LEU A 900 27.22 -20.72 46.44
CA LEU A 900 28.63 -21.03 46.75
C LEU A 900 28.91 -22.51 47.11
N ASP A 901 27.88 -23.35 47.26
CA ASP A 901 28.02 -24.79 47.42
C ASP A 901 27.89 -25.59 46.10
N GLY A 902 27.80 -24.88 44.97
CA GLY A 902 27.81 -25.47 43.63
C GLY A 902 26.44 -25.92 43.12
N THR A 903 25.34 -25.64 43.84
CA THR A 903 23.99 -25.92 43.34
C THR A 903 23.45 -24.80 42.46
N ALA A 904 22.81 -25.18 41.35
CA ALA A 904 22.15 -24.29 40.40
C ALA A 904 20.63 -24.43 40.51
N ILE A 905 19.91 -23.30 40.55
CA ILE A 905 18.44 -23.26 40.52
C ILE A 905 18.04 -22.76 39.12
N SER A 906 17.46 -23.64 38.30
CA SER A 906 16.87 -23.29 37.01
C SER A 906 15.33 -23.41 37.05
N SER A 907 14.67 -22.65 36.17
CA SER A 907 13.23 -22.37 36.10
C SER A 907 12.36 -23.57 35.74
N LYS A 908 12.38 -24.64 36.55
CA LYS A 908 11.60 -25.86 36.28
C LYS A 908 10.27 -25.94 37.03
N ASN A 909 9.68 -24.83 37.48
CA ASN A 909 8.38 -24.86 38.19
C ASN A 909 7.48 -23.61 37.95
N ASP A 910 7.34 -23.15 36.72
CA ASP A 910 6.31 -22.14 36.34
C ASP A 910 4.92 -22.75 36.03
N LEU A 911 4.48 -23.78 36.77
CA LEU A 911 3.12 -24.33 36.62
C LEU A 911 2.48 -24.60 37.99
N GLY A 912 1.97 -23.54 38.61
CA GLY A 912 1.05 -23.62 39.75
C GLY A 912 -0.41 -23.77 39.28
N ASN A 913 -1.09 -24.79 39.82
CA ASN A 913 -2.54 -25.01 39.90
C ASN A 913 -3.45 -24.25 38.92
N GLY A 914 -3.76 -24.88 37.78
CA GLY A 914 -5.01 -24.64 37.04
C GLY A 914 -4.89 -24.02 35.65
N ALA A 915 -3.68 -23.70 35.17
CA ALA A 915 -3.48 -23.29 33.78
C ALA A 915 -3.29 -24.52 32.88
N GLY A 916 -4.10 -24.64 31.82
CA GLY A 916 -3.95 -25.67 30.80
C GLY A 916 -2.58 -25.61 30.11
N GLY A 917 -2.02 -26.77 29.76
CA GLY A 917 -0.73 -26.91 29.07
C GLY A 917 -0.69 -28.14 28.15
N VAL A 918 0.34 -28.26 27.31
CA VAL A 918 0.48 -29.35 26.34
C VAL A 918 1.47 -30.40 26.84
N PHE A 919 1.01 -31.64 26.97
CA PHE A 919 1.77 -32.77 27.52
C PHE A 919 1.76 -33.96 26.56
N ARG A 920 2.86 -34.72 26.52
CA ARG A 920 2.98 -35.92 25.69
C ARG A 920 3.55 -37.09 26.49
N LEU A 921 2.98 -38.27 26.31
CA LEU A 921 3.43 -39.51 26.96
C LEU A 921 3.56 -40.62 25.92
N ARG A 922 4.69 -41.34 25.96
CA ARG A 922 4.87 -42.55 25.17
C ARG A 922 4.20 -43.72 25.87
N THR A 923 3.35 -44.46 25.16
CA THR A 923 2.80 -45.74 25.61
C THR A 923 3.11 -46.82 24.58
N GLU A 924 2.90 -48.08 24.94
CA GLU A 924 3.19 -49.21 24.06
C GLU A 924 2.27 -49.25 22.82
N THR A 925 1.02 -48.79 22.96
CA THR A 925 0.00 -48.87 21.89
C THR A 925 -0.33 -47.52 21.26
N GLY A 926 -0.02 -46.40 21.91
CA GLY A 926 -0.31 -45.05 21.40
C GLY A 926 -1.81 -44.72 21.37
N VAL A 927 -2.65 -45.50 22.05
CA VAL A 927 -4.11 -45.32 22.12
C VAL A 927 -4.46 -44.48 23.34
N PHE A 928 -5.32 -43.47 23.16
CA PHE A 928 -5.80 -42.67 24.27
C PHE A 928 -6.92 -43.41 25.02
N PRO A 929 -6.91 -43.45 26.37
CA PRO A 929 -7.96 -44.13 27.13
C PRO A 929 -9.37 -43.58 26.81
N SER A 930 -10.35 -44.47 26.66
CA SER A 930 -11.71 -44.09 26.25
C SER A 930 -12.53 -43.45 27.37
N ASP A 931 -12.21 -43.75 28.62
CA ASP A 931 -12.89 -43.21 29.80
C ASP A 931 -12.03 -42.15 30.51
N ALA A 932 -12.69 -41.11 31.02
CA ALA A 932 -12.01 -39.97 31.60
C ALA A 932 -11.25 -40.29 32.89
N GLN A 933 -11.70 -41.29 33.66
CA GLN A 933 -11.11 -41.64 34.94
C GLN A 933 -9.76 -42.34 34.74
N THR A 934 -9.66 -43.27 33.78
CA THR A 934 -8.41 -43.92 33.39
C THR A 934 -7.45 -42.94 32.73
N ALA A 935 -7.94 -42.02 31.89
CA ALA A 935 -7.12 -40.96 31.29
C ALA A 935 -6.55 -39.99 32.34
N ASN A 936 -7.35 -39.58 33.33
CA ASN A 936 -6.89 -38.76 34.45
C ASN A 936 -5.87 -39.50 35.31
N SER A 937 -6.12 -40.78 35.62
CA SER A 937 -5.17 -41.60 36.37
C SER A 937 -3.85 -41.78 35.62
N LEU A 938 -3.89 -42.00 34.30
CA LEU A 938 -2.70 -42.10 33.46
C LEU A 938 -1.91 -40.78 33.46
N PHE A 939 -2.60 -39.65 33.24
CA PHE A 939 -1.98 -38.31 33.27
C PHE A 939 -1.35 -38.01 34.64
N THR A 940 -2.09 -38.22 35.72
CA THR A 940 -1.61 -37.96 37.08
C THR A 940 -0.48 -38.90 37.49
N SER A 941 -0.52 -40.17 37.07
CA SER A 941 0.61 -41.08 37.33
C SER A 941 1.88 -40.66 36.60
N ALA A 942 1.78 -40.08 35.40
CA ALA A 942 2.92 -39.70 34.57
C ALA A 942 3.52 -38.34 34.96
N PHE A 943 2.69 -37.38 35.38
CA PHE A 943 3.10 -36.00 35.62
C PHE A 943 2.92 -35.54 37.06
N ASN A 944 2.47 -36.45 37.95
CA ASN A 944 2.25 -36.22 39.39
C ASN A 944 1.36 -34.99 39.70
N MET A 945 0.39 -34.72 38.83
CA MET A 945 -0.58 -33.63 38.98
C MET A 945 -1.92 -33.97 38.31
N LEU A 946 -3.00 -33.33 38.75
CA LEU A 946 -4.30 -33.44 38.06
C LEU A 946 -4.31 -32.53 36.80
N PRO A 947 -4.95 -32.95 35.70
CA PRO A 947 -5.06 -32.11 34.51
C PRO A 947 -5.91 -30.87 34.81
N GLY A 948 -5.41 -29.70 34.43
CA GLY A 948 -6.16 -28.44 34.47
C GLY A 948 -7.14 -28.34 33.29
N LYS A 949 -8.11 -27.43 33.39
CA LYS A 949 -8.95 -27.10 32.23
C LYS A 949 -8.05 -26.59 31.10
N ASP A 950 -8.36 -27.02 29.88
CA ASP A 950 -7.63 -26.73 28.65
C ASP A 950 -6.26 -27.44 28.52
N THR A 951 -5.97 -28.42 29.38
CA THR A 951 -4.79 -29.30 29.22
C THR A 951 -4.95 -30.18 27.98
N VAL A 952 -3.96 -30.15 27.08
CA VAL A 952 -3.88 -31.06 25.93
C VAL A 952 -2.94 -32.20 26.27
N PHE A 953 -3.42 -33.44 26.19
CA PHE A 953 -2.62 -34.63 26.45
C PHE A 953 -2.56 -35.51 25.21
N THR A 954 -1.33 -35.84 24.78
CA THR A 954 -1.07 -36.69 23.61
C THR A 954 -0.39 -37.97 24.03
N VAL A 955 -0.94 -39.10 23.61
CA VAL A 955 -0.37 -40.43 23.83
C VAL A 955 0.10 -40.99 22.50
N TYR A 956 1.35 -41.49 22.43
CA TYR A 956 1.93 -41.99 21.18
C TYR A 956 2.77 -43.26 21.37
N ALA A 957 2.90 -44.07 20.32
CA ALA A 957 3.75 -45.26 20.26
C ALA A 957 4.81 -45.12 19.17
N LEU A 958 5.94 -45.82 19.35
CA LEU A 958 7.05 -45.87 18.40
C LEU A 958 7.28 -47.30 17.92
N ASP A 959 7.72 -47.50 16.67
CA ASP A 959 8.26 -48.78 16.20
C ASP A 959 9.69 -49.04 16.69
N GLY A 960 10.24 -50.21 16.33
CA GLY A 960 11.62 -50.60 16.64
C GLY A 960 12.70 -49.69 16.05
N ASN A 961 12.34 -48.78 15.13
CA ASN A 961 13.24 -47.80 14.51
C ASN A 961 13.04 -46.37 15.06
N GLY A 962 12.15 -46.19 16.04
CA GLY A 962 11.90 -44.90 16.68
C GLY A 962 10.91 -43.99 15.94
N HIS A 963 10.19 -44.48 14.93
CA HIS A 963 9.15 -43.70 14.24
C HIS A 963 7.81 -43.81 14.94
N ILE A 964 7.03 -42.72 14.98
CA ILE A 964 5.68 -42.72 15.58
C ILE A 964 4.74 -43.58 14.72
N THR A 965 4.25 -44.67 15.30
CA THR A 965 3.31 -45.60 14.64
C THR A 965 1.86 -45.23 14.88
N ARG A 966 1.57 -44.65 16.05
CA ARG A 966 0.22 -44.22 16.43
C ARG A 966 0.30 -43.05 17.40
N THR A 967 -0.58 -42.07 17.23
CA THR A 967 -0.70 -40.92 18.14
C THR A 967 -2.15 -40.52 18.27
N GLU A 968 -2.59 -40.24 19.49
CA GLU A 968 -3.93 -39.74 19.79
C GLU A 968 -3.84 -38.61 20.82
N SER A 969 -4.55 -37.51 20.56
CA SER A 969 -4.56 -36.31 21.41
C SER A 969 -5.97 -35.94 21.82
N ARG A 970 -6.14 -35.61 23.10
CA ARG A 970 -7.39 -35.07 23.64
C ARG A 970 -7.14 -33.85 24.52
N MET A 971 -8.14 -32.99 24.65
CA MET A 971 -8.13 -31.81 25.50
C MET A 971 -9.07 -32.02 26.68
N TYR A 972 -8.62 -31.69 27.88
CA TYR A 972 -9.42 -31.77 29.09
C TYR A 972 -10.24 -30.49 29.23
N ASP A 973 -11.56 -30.56 29.07
CA ASP A 973 -12.44 -29.38 29.13
C ASP A 973 -12.78 -28.94 30.57
N GLY A 974 -12.14 -29.58 31.55
CA GLY A 974 -12.41 -29.45 32.98
C GLY A 974 -13.30 -30.56 33.55
N ARG A 975 -13.87 -31.43 32.70
CA ARG A 975 -14.72 -32.54 33.11
C ARG A 975 -14.41 -33.87 32.39
N GLU A 976 -14.21 -33.84 31.09
CA GLU A 976 -13.87 -35.03 30.28
C GLU A 976 -12.77 -34.73 29.24
N TRP A 977 -12.15 -35.79 28.70
CA TRP A 977 -11.18 -35.68 27.62
C TRP A 977 -11.90 -35.71 26.27
N VAL A 978 -12.06 -34.54 25.66
CA VAL A 978 -12.74 -34.35 24.38
C VAL A 978 -11.74 -34.29 23.22
N VAL A 979 -12.17 -34.72 22.03
CA VAL A 979 -11.37 -34.54 20.81
C VAL A 979 -11.32 -33.04 20.50
N PRO A 980 -10.14 -32.41 20.47
CA PRO A 980 -10.04 -30.97 20.25
C PRO A 980 -10.54 -30.63 18.85
N LYS A 981 -11.38 -29.59 18.71
CA LYS A 981 -12.03 -29.18 17.45
C LYS A 981 -11.09 -28.39 16.51
N LEU A 982 -9.82 -28.76 16.47
CA LEU A 982 -8.67 -28.07 15.86
C LEU A 982 -7.92 -27.17 16.86
N PHE A 983 -6.70 -27.57 17.18
CA PHE A 983 -5.72 -26.78 17.94
C PHE A 983 -4.49 -26.65 17.05
N MET A 984 -4.14 -25.42 16.67
CA MET A 984 -2.93 -25.10 15.93
C MET A 984 -2.26 -23.91 16.60
N ASP A 985 -1.03 -24.11 17.06
CA ASP A 985 -0.14 -23.03 17.46
C ASP A 985 1.03 -23.04 16.47
N GLY A 986 0.81 -22.38 15.32
CA GLY A 986 1.71 -22.34 14.16
C GLY A 986 1.07 -22.72 12.82
N ASP A 987 1.86 -22.59 11.75
CA ASP A 987 1.42 -22.90 10.37
C ASP A 987 1.23 -24.40 10.13
N LEU A 988 0.19 -24.78 9.39
CA LEU A 988 -0.01 -26.14 8.89
C LEU A 988 0.66 -26.29 7.52
N ILE A 989 1.85 -26.89 7.51
CA ILE A 989 2.54 -27.26 6.26
C ILE A 989 2.35 -28.76 6.03
N ALA A 990 1.36 -29.11 5.19
CA ALA A 990 1.15 -30.50 4.74
C ALA A 990 1.81 -30.69 3.36
N LEU A 991 2.92 -31.44 3.31
CA LEU A 991 3.66 -31.74 2.08
C LEU A 991 3.03 -32.88 1.25
N GLY A 992 1.75 -33.21 1.47
CA GLY A 992 1.06 -34.36 0.86
C GLY A 992 -0.45 -34.18 0.70
N THR A 993 -1.14 -35.19 0.14
CA THR A 993 -2.57 -35.11 -0.21
C THR A 993 -3.49 -35.24 1.02
N ILE A 994 -4.42 -34.30 1.17
CA ILE A 994 -5.51 -34.35 2.14
C ILE A 994 -6.77 -34.88 1.44
N LYS A 995 -7.40 -35.94 1.99
CA LYS A 995 -8.68 -36.51 1.49
C LYS A 995 -9.68 -36.65 2.63
N GLY A 996 -10.90 -36.19 2.42
CA GLY A 996 -12.05 -36.37 3.32
C GLY A 996 -13.35 -35.93 2.66
N ASP A 997 -14.48 -36.50 3.08
CA ASP A 997 -15.77 -36.34 2.42
C ASP A 997 -16.46 -34.98 2.65
N ARG A 998 -15.90 -34.12 3.50
CA ARG A 998 -16.34 -32.72 3.68
C ARG A 998 -15.23 -31.86 4.26
N LEU A 999 -14.87 -30.78 3.57
CA LEU A 999 -13.91 -29.77 4.00
C LEU A 999 -14.68 -28.43 4.13
N VAL A 1000 -14.77 -27.87 5.33
CA VAL A 1000 -15.42 -26.57 5.57
C VAL A 1000 -14.58 -25.76 6.56
N ALA A 1001 -13.82 -24.80 6.03
CA ALA A 1001 -13.24 -23.67 6.77
C ALA A 1001 -12.91 -22.55 5.76
N GLY A 1002 -13.18 -21.30 6.16
CA GLY A 1002 -13.06 -20.11 5.32
C GLY A 1002 -11.63 -19.62 5.11
N THR A 1003 -10.84 -20.33 4.32
CA THR A 1003 -9.57 -19.85 3.76
C THR A 1003 -9.43 -20.24 2.29
N GLU A 1004 -8.77 -19.37 1.54
CA GLU A 1004 -8.63 -19.39 0.07
C GLU A 1004 -7.95 -20.66 -0.44
N ILE A 1005 -8.49 -21.22 -1.53
CA ILE A 1005 -7.90 -22.38 -2.23
C ILE A 1005 -7.03 -21.85 -3.38
N TYR A 1006 -5.72 -22.00 -3.26
CA TYR A 1006 -4.81 -21.67 -4.36
C TYR A 1006 -4.80 -22.76 -5.44
N SER A 1007 -5.36 -22.41 -6.59
CA SER A 1007 -5.25 -23.10 -7.88
C SER A 1007 -5.66 -24.59 -7.94
N PRO A 1008 -6.94 -24.93 -7.72
CA PRO A 1008 -7.46 -26.20 -8.22
C PRO A 1008 -7.97 -26.02 -9.67
N VAL A 1009 -7.70 -27.00 -10.53
CA VAL A 1009 -8.49 -27.16 -11.76
C VAL A 1009 -9.86 -27.70 -11.35
N ILE A 1010 -10.84 -26.81 -11.17
CA ILE A 1010 -12.23 -27.16 -10.83
C ILE A 1010 -12.95 -27.58 -12.12
N LYS A 1011 -13.15 -28.89 -12.33
CA LYS A 1011 -14.04 -29.40 -13.37
C LYS A 1011 -15.40 -29.73 -12.75
N SER A 1012 -16.23 -28.72 -12.50
CA SER A 1012 -17.62 -28.87 -12.05
C SER A 1012 -18.53 -27.90 -12.80
N GLY A 1013 -19.78 -28.29 -13.06
CA GLY A 1013 -20.72 -27.57 -13.92
C GLY A 1013 -21.48 -26.41 -13.26
N LEU A 1014 -21.35 -26.21 -11.94
CA LEU A 1014 -21.98 -25.10 -11.21
C LEU A 1014 -21.09 -24.68 -10.04
N VAL A 1015 -20.89 -23.37 -9.87
CA VAL A 1015 -20.16 -22.76 -8.76
C VAL A 1015 -21.10 -21.75 -8.10
N GLU A 1016 -21.57 -22.05 -6.88
CA GLU A 1016 -22.33 -21.13 -6.03
C GLU A 1016 -21.42 -20.62 -4.90
N ALA A 1017 -21.07 -19.34 -4.93
CA ALA A 1017 -20.18 -18.73 -3.95
C ALA A 1017 -20.58 -17.27 -3.71
N ALA A 1018 -20.53 -16.83 -2.45
CA ALA A 1018 -20.81 -15.43 -2.07
C ALA A 1018 -19.70 -14.47 -2.55
N THR A 1019 -18.47 -14.96 -2.66
CA THR A 1019 -17.33 -14.22 -3.21
C THR A 1019 -16.44 -15.18 -4.01
N ILE A 1020 -15.99 -14.79 -5.20
CA ILE A 1020 -14.96 -15.51 -5.96
C ILE A 1020 -13.91 -14.49 -6.36
N ARG A 1021 -12.68 -14.56 -5.81
CA ARG A 1021 -11.61 -13.60 -6.12
C ARG A 1021 -10.40 -14.34 -6.69
N SER A 1022 -9.93 -13.91 -7.86
CA SER A 1022 -8.69 -14.40 -8.46
C SER A 1022 -7.49 -13.79 -7.72
N ASN A 1023 -6.42 -14.56 -7.61
CA ASN A 1023 -5.25 -14.17 -6.82
C ASN A 1023 -4.32 -13.11 -7.45
N ALA A 1024 -4.78 -12.37 -8.45
CA ALA A 1024 -4.05 -11.21 -8.98
C ALA A 1024 -4.35 -9.98 -8.12
N PHE A 1025 -3.41 -9.03 -8.00
CA PHE A 1025 -3.69 -7.72 -7.41
C PHE A 1025 -3.46 -6.60 -8.43
N PRO A 1026 -4.52 -5.92 -8.89
CA PRO A 1026 -5.91 -6.13 -8.49
C PRO A 1026 -6.50 -7.43 -9.08
N PRO A 1027 -7.57 -7.99 -8.48
CA PRO A 1027 -8.18 -9.24 -8.95
C PRO A 1027 -8.56 -9.15 -10.43
N ALA A 1028 -8.07 -10.11 -11.22
CA ALA A 1028 -8.46 -10.27 -12.61
C ALA A 1028 -9.94 -10.70 -12.75
N PHE A 1029 -10.48 -11.40 -11.76
CA PHE A 1029 -11.88 -11.77 -11.65
C PHE A 1029 -12.30 -11.72 -10.18
N GLU A 1030 -13.36 -10.99 -9.87
CA GLU A 1030 -13.90 -10.87 -8.52
C GLU A 1030 -15.43 -10.78 -8.56
N LEU A 1031 -16.13 -11.72 -7.92
CA LEU A 1031 -17.55 -11.61 -7.60
C LEU A 1031 -17.66 -11.17 -6.14
N LEU A 1032 -18.37 -10.08 -5.86
CA LEU A 1032 -18.60 -9.53 -4.52
C LEU A 1032 -19.92 -10.03 -3.92
N PRO A 1033 -20.07 -10.02 -2.57
CA PRO A 1033 -21.30 -10.46 -1.90
C PRO A 1033 -22.56 -9.67 -2.26
N ASP A 1034 -22.41 -8.44 -2.77
CA ASP A 1034 -23.51 -7.59 -3.23
C ASP A 1034 -23.98 -7.95 -4.67
N GLY A 1035 -23.39 -8.99 -5.27
CA GLY A 1035 -23.68 -9.45 -6.63
C GLY A 1035 -22.84 -8.75 -7.72
N THR A 1036 -21.94 -7.84 -7.35
CA THR A 1036 -21.11 -7.11 -8.31
C THR A 1036 -20.00 -8.03 -8.85
N LEU A 1037 -19.90 -8.13 -10.18
CA LEU A 1037 -18.82 -8.85 -10.85
C LEU A 1037 -17.79 -7.87 -11.44
N ASN A 1038 -16.59 -7.87 -10.88
CA ASN A 1038 -15.41 -7.15 -11.36
C ASN A 1038 -14.52 -8.10 -12.17
N ALA A 1039 -14.40 -7.91 -13.49
CA ALA A 1039 -13.51 -8.71 -14.33
C ALA A 1039 -12.57 -7.81 -15.16
N ARG A 1040 -11.27 -8.12 -15.18
CA ARG A 1040 -10.21 -7.36 -15.87
C ARG A 1040 -9.57 -8.24 -16.94
N LYS A 1041 -9.43 -7.69 -18.16
CA LYS A 1041 -8.93 -8.42 -19.35
C LYS A 1041 -9.72 -9.70 -19.66
N ALA A 1042 -11.01 -9.74 -19.33
CA ALA A 1042 -11.86 -10.88 -19.59
C ALA A 1042 -12.16 -11.01 -21.09
N ASN A 1043 -11.85 -12.17 -21.68
CA ASN A 1043 -12.32 -12.56 -23.01
C ASN A 1043 -13.59 -13.38 -22.87
N ILE A 1044 -14.75 -12.76 -23.09
CA ILE A 1044 -16.06 -13.39 -22.95
C ILE A 1044 -16.54 -13.82 -24.34
N THR A 1045 -16.72 -15.12 -24.54
CA THR A 1045 -17.31 -15.68 -25.76
C THR A 1045 -18.72 -16.18 -25.47
N GLY A 1046 -19.72 -15.77 -26.26
CA GLY A 1046 -21.14 -16.14 -26.06
C GLY A 1046 -22.09 -14.95 -25.97
N ALA A 1047 -23.32 -15.18 -25.50
CA ALA A 1047 -24.35 -14.14 -25.36
C ALA A 1047 -24.28 -13.48 -23.98
N VAL A 1048 -24.15 -12.15 -23.95
CA VAL A 1048 -24.20 -11.34 -22.73
C VAL A 1048 -25.55 -10.61 -22.68
N ASN A 1049 -26.40 -10.96 -21.71
CA ASN A 1049 -27.69 -10.29 -21.48
C ASN A 1049 -27.57 -9.33 -20.29
N ALA A 1050 -27.67 -8.03 -20.52
CA ALA A 1050 -27.70 -7.00 -19.49
C ALA A 1050 -28.99 -6.16 -19.61
N THR A 1051 -29.69 -5.93 -18.50
CA THR A 1051 -30.95 -5.16 -18.46
C THR A 1051 -30.75 -3.65 -18.33
N SER A 1052 -29.62 -3.19 -17.79
CA SER A 1052 -29.22 -1.77 -17.69
C SER A 1052 -27.73 -1.65 -17.35
N GLY A 1053 -27.05 -0.55 -17.71
CA GLY A 1053 -25.64 -0.31 -17.34
C GLY A 1053 -24.99 0.91 -18.01
N LEU A 1054 -23.83 1.34 -17.49
CA LEU A 1054 -23.00 2.41 -18.04
C LEU A 1054 -21.76 1.81 -18.71
N PHE A 1055 -21.56 2.09 -20.00
CA PHE A 1055 -20.38 1.67 -20.76
C PHE A 1055 -19.46 2.89 -21.00
N GLN A 1056 -18.17 2.77 -20.65
CA GLN A 1056 -17.17 3.84 -20.86
C GLN A 1056 -15.98 3.28 -21.65
N ASN A 1057 -15.41 4.08 -22.56
CA ASN A 1057 -14.23 3.72 -23.38
C ASN A 1057 -14.36 2.40 -24.18
N VAL A 1058 -15.55 2.10 -24.69
CA VAL A 1058 -15.79 0.90 -25.51
C VAL A 1058 -15.32 1.14 -26.94
N VAL A 1059 -14.38 0.31 -27.40
CA VAL A 1059 -13.94 0.24 -28.80
C VAL A 1059 -14.58 -1.01 -29.44
N ILE A 1060 -15.30 -0.82 -30.54
CA ILE A 1060 -15.89 -1.91 -31.33
C ILE A 1060 -15.04 -2.06 -32.59
N ASP A 1061 -14.16 -3.06 -32.60
CA ASP A 1061 -13.08 -3.15 -33.60
C ASP A 1061 -13.49 -3.90 -34.89
N GLU A 1062 -14.69 -4.47 -34.95
CA GLU A 1062 -15.24 -5.13 -36.15
C GLU A 1062 -16.78 -4.99 -36.23
N SER A 1063 -17.39 -5.37 -37.37
CA SER A 1063 -18.79 -5.12 -37.74
C SER A 1063 -19.84 -5.63 -36.73
N CYS A 1064 -20.16 -4.82 -35.72
CA CYS A 1064 -21.29 -5.01 -34.83
C CYS A 1064 -22.60 -4.58 -35.51
N THR A 1065 -23.61 -5.46 -35.55
CA THR A 1065 -24.94 -5.12 -36.07
C THR A 1065 -25.87 -4.77 -34.91
N VAL A 1066 -26.05 -3.48 -34.64
CA VAL A 1066 -27.02 -2.99 -33.63
C VAL A 1066 -28.41 -2.89 -34.26
N LYS A 1067 -29.34 -3.76 -33.85
CA LYS A 1067 -30.71 -3.78 -34.41
C LYS A 1067 -31.54 -2.55 -34.04
N ARG A 1068 -31.36 -1.99 -32.84
CA ARG A 1068 -32.04 -0.77 -32.37
C ARG A 1068 -31.21 -0.12 -31.27
N LEU A 1069 -30.93 1.18 -31.41
CA LEU A 1069 -30.32 2.03 -30.38
C LEU A 1069 -31.28 3.21 -30.11
N SER A 1070 -31.64 3.43 -28.84
CA SER A 1070 -32.46 4.56 -28.41
C SER A 1070 -31.67 5.34 -27.37
N ALA A 1071 -31.32 6.59 -27.66
CA ALA A 1071 -30.58 7.48 -26.76
C ALA A 1071 -31.15 8.90 -26.87
N GLU A 1072 -31.40 9.54 -25.74
CA GLU A 1072 -32.00 10.89 -25.69
C GLU A 1072 -31.01 11.99 -26.09
N SER A 1073 -29.71 11.77 -25.87
CA SER A 1073 -28.64 12.69 -26.29
C SER A 1073 -27.37 11.91 -26.60
N ILE A 1074 -26.79 12.17 -27.77
CA ILE A 1074 -25.47 11.67 -28.18
C ILE A 1074 -24.61 12.90 -28.43
N VAL A 1075 -23.49 13.00 -27.71
CA VAL A 1075 -22.52 14.11 -27.86
C VAL A 1075 -21.25 13.54 -28.47
N GLY A 1076 -20.98 13.86 -29.73
CA GLY A 1076 -19.83 13.38 -30.50
C GLY A 1076 -20.14 13.17 -31.99
N ASP A 1077 -19.10 13.12 -32.83
CA ASP A 1077 -19.26 12.97 -34.29
C ASP A 1077 -19.50 11.50 -34.68
N ILE A 1078 -20.66 11.19 -35.25
CA ILE A 1078 -20.88 9.92 -35.96
C ILE A 1078 -20.36 10.12 -37.38
N VAL A 1079 -19.08 9.79 -37.61
CA VAL A 1079 -18.42 9.95 -38.90
C VAL A 1079 -18.34 8.60 -39.61
N ARG A 1080 -18.83 8.54 -40.86
CA ARG A 1080 -18.53 7.42 -41.75
C ARG A 1080 -17.79 7.94 -42.97
N SER A 1081 -16.54 7.50 -43.13
CA SER A 1081 -15.70 7.85 -44.27
C SER A 1081 -15.73 6.74 -45.33
N TYR A 1082 -15.68 7.15 -46.59
CA TYR A 1082 -15.61 6.24 -47.72
C TYR A 1082 -14.54 6.72 -48.69
N ALA A 1083 -13.59 5.84 -49.01
CA ALA A 1083 -12.64 6.06 -50.10
C ALA A 1083 -13.30 5.65 -51.43
N MET A 1084 -13.31 6.56 -52.39
CA MET A 1084 -13.93 6.38 -53.70
C MET A 1084 -12.86 6.42 -54.81
N GLY A 1085 -12.89 5.43 -55.69
CA GLY A 1085 -12.19 5.45 -56.97
C GLY A 1085 -13.13 5.81 -58.12
N ILE A 1086 -12.60 6.12 -59.30
CA ILE A 1086 -13.41 6.34 -60.50
C ILE A 1086 -14.23 5.07 -60.83
N GLY A 1087 -15.52 5.23 -61.07
CA GLY A 1087 -16.47 4.14 -61.32
C GLY A 1087 -17.07 3.51 -60.05
N THR A 1088 -16.70 3.98 -58.85
CA THR A 1088 -17.26 3.49 -57.59
C THR A 1088 -18.54 4.23 -57.23
N ASN A 1089 -19.54 3.47 -56.78
CA ASN A 1089 -20.81 3.98 -56.24
C ASN A 1089 -20.95 3.54 -54.78
N ILE A 1090 -21.33 4.46 -53.92
CA ILE A 1090 -21.63 4.19 -52.51
C ILE A 1090 -23.10 4.42 -52.28
N HIS A 1091 -23.74 3.42 -51.67
CA HIS A 1091 -25.10 3.54 -51.18
C HIS A 1091 -25.11 4.06 -49.74
N VAL A 1092 -25.75 5.20 -49.53
CA VAL A 1092 -26.04 5.74 -48.20
C VAL A 1092 -27.52 5.46 -47.90
N PRO A 1093 -27.84 4.55 -46.96
CA PRO A 1093 -29.23 4.18 -46.66
C PRO A 1093 -29.99 5.32 -45.99
N ALA A 1094 -31.33 5.29 -45.99
CA ALA A 1094 -32.15 6.28 -45.28
C ALA A 1094 -31.91 6.24 -43.76
N MET A 1095 -31.84 7.42 -43.11
CA MET A 1095 -31.66 7.53 -41.65
C MET A 1095 -32.63 8.57 -41.07
N LEU A 1096 -33.05 8.41 -39.82
CA LEU A 1096 -34.09 9.22 -39.15
C LEU A 1096 -33.69 10.68 -38.85
N PHE A 1097 -32.50 11.13 -39.28
CA PHE A 1097 -31.98 12.46 -39.03
C PHE A 1097 -31.27 13.01 -40.28
N ASN A 1098 -31.16 14.35 -40.34
CA ASN A 1098 -30.42 15.03 -41.40
C ASN A 1098 -28.92 14.67 -41.30
N ARG A 1099 -28.26 14.52 -42.44
CA ARG A 1099 -26.84 14.18 -42.52
C ARG A 1099 -26.12 15.18 -43.40
N ASN A 1100 -24.96 15.64 -42.97
CA ASN A 1100 -24.08 16.42 -43.82
C ASN A 1100 -23.12 15.46 -44.52
N VAL A 1101 -22.96 15.64 -45.82
CA VAL A 1101 -21.94 14.92 -46.58
C VAL A 1101 -20.96 15.94 -47.11
N THR A 1102 -19.68 15.72 -46.85
CA THR A 1102 -18.58 16.52 -47.38
C THR A 1102 -17.71 15.61 -48.23
N TRP A 1103 -17.39 16.02 -49.45
CA TRP A 1103 -16.50 15.28 -50.32
C TRP A 1103 -15.31 16.13 -50.76
N GLN A 1104 -14.13 15.51 -50.72
CA GLN A 1104 -12.87 16.09 -51.14
C GLN A 1104 -12.29 15.25 -52.27
N ILE A 1105 -12.00 15.87 -53.41
CA ILE A 1105 -11.36 15.20 -54.56
C ILE A 1105 -9.86 15.48 -54.51
N ILE A 1106 -9.04 14.42 -54.56
CA ILE A 1106 -7.57 14.48 -54.58
C ILE A 1106 -7.09 14.01 -55.95
N VAL A 1107 -6.34 14.86 -56.66
CA VAL A 1107 -5.76 14.56 -57.97
C VAL A 1107 -4.24 14.47 -57.83
N ALA A 1108 -3.67 13.28 -58.08
CA ALA A 1108 -2.22 13.09 -58.11
C ALA A 1108 -1.67 13.37 -59.51
N SER A 1109 -1.10 14.57 -59.70
CA SER A 1109 -0.23 15.06 -60.78
C SER A 1109 -0.43 14.54 -62.22
N GLY A 1110 -0.84 15.44 -63.12
CA GLY A 1110 -0.62 15.39 -64.58
C GLY A 1110 -1.61 16.29 -65.34
N THR A 1111 -1.27 16.68 -66.57
CA THR A 1111 -2.09 17.58 -67.42
C THR A 1111 -3.25 16.79 -68.02
N TYR A 1112 -4.48 17.04 -67.58
CA TYR A 1112 -5.66 16.28 -68.02
C TYR A 1112 -6.89 17.17 -68.16
N SER A 1113 -7.80 16.82 -69.08
CA SER A 1113 -9.20 17.26 -69.08
C SER A 1113 -10.06 16.20 -68.40
N SER A 1114 -10.50 16.45 -67.18
CA SER A 1114 -11.44 15.56 -66.48
C SER A 1114 -12.71 16.33 -66.13
N SER A 1115 -13.86 15.77 -66.51
CA SER A 1115 -15.18 16.15 -66.01
C SER A 1115 -15.59 15.14 -64.94
N GLY A 1116 -15.33 15.47 -63.68
CA GLY A 1116 -15.84 14.70 -62.55
C GLY A 1116 -17.24 15.18 -62.20
N THR A 1117 -18.25 14.32 -62.31
CA THR A 1117 -19.62 14.64 -61.87
C THR A 1117 -19.99 13.71 -60.72
N ALA A 1118 -20.34 14.27 -59.56
CA ALA A 1118 -20.97 13.52 -58.48
C ALA A 1118 -22.50 13.63 -58.66
N ILE A 1119 -23.18 12.52 -58.88
CA ILE A 1119 -24.63 12.49 -59.08
C ILE A 1119 -25.30 12.18 -57.74
N LEU A 1120 -26.01 13.15 -57.16
CA LEU A 1120 -26.91 12.96 -56.01
C LEU A 1120 -28.31 12.65 -56.52
N ASN A 1121 -28.70 11.38 -56.50
CA ASN A 1121 -30.07 10.97 -56.86
C ASN A 1121 -30.94 10.84 -55.59
N GLY A 1122 -31.79 11.84 -55.34
CA GLY A 1122 -32.77 11.85 -54.25
C GLY A 1122 -33.58 13.15 -54.26
N ALA A 1123 -34.91 13.06 -54.12
CA ALA A 1123 -35.79 14.23 -54.11
C ALA A 1123 -35.49 15.12 -52.88
N GLY A 1124 -35.16 16.40 -53.12
CA GLY A 1124 -35.10 17.43 -52.06
C GLY A 1124 -33.73 17.98 -51.67
N VAL A 1125 -32.71 17.93 -52.53
CA VAL A 1125 -31.40 18.56 -52.23
C VAL A 1125 -31.48 20.08 -52.46
N GLY A 1126 -31.46 20.84 -51.36
CA GLY A 1126 -31.38 22.31 -51.38
C GLY A 1126 -29.99 22.84 -51.74
N THR A 1127 -29.97 24.05 -52.30
CA THR A 1127 -28.88 24.87 -52.83
C THR A 1127 -27.44 24.49 -52.44
N VAL A 1128 -26.61 24.17 -53.44
CA VAL A 1128 -25.16 23.96 -53.31
C VAL A 1128 -24.46 25.33 -53.25
N ALA A 1129 -23.79 25.64 -52.14
CA ALA A 1129 -22.90 26.80 -52.07
C ALA A 1129 -21.52 26.43 -52.65
N ALA A 1130 -21.32 26.64 -53.95
CA ALA A 1130 -20.01 26.52 -54.57
C ALA A 1130 -19.25 27.85 -54.44
N SER A 1131 -18.07 27.83 -53.81
CA SER A 1131 -17.14 28.95 -53.85
C SER A 1131 -16.50 29.06 -55.25
N ARG A 1132 -17.08 29.96 -56.07
CA ARG A 1132 -16.61 30.56 -57.35
C ARG A 1132 -16.61 29.71 -58.64
N TYR A 1133 -17.27 30.33 -59.65
CA TYR A 1133 -17.41 30.07 -61.10
C TYR A 1133 -18.69 29.32 -61.56
N VAL A 1134 -19.57 30.08 -62.21
CA VAL A 1134 -20.85 29.67 -62.83
C VAL A 1134 -20.66 29.65 -64.35
N TYR A 1135 -21.10 28.60 -65.05
CA TYR A 1135 -21.71 28.71 -66.39
C TYR A 1135 -22.70 27.55 -66.66
N ASP A 1136 -23.92 27.97 -66.99
CA ASP A 1136 -25.10 27.36 -67.63
C ASP A 1136 -25.62 25.95 -67.26
N ILE A 1137 -26.86 25.99 -66.77
CA ILE A 1137 -27.81 24.91 -66.55
C ILE A 1137 -28.61 24.71 -67.85
N TRP A 1138 -28.63 23.49 -68.40
CA TRP A 1138 -29.71 23.07 -69.29
C TRP A 1138 -30.38 21.79 -68.79
N THR A 1139 -31.71 21.82 -68.87
CA THR A 1139 -32.68 21.06 -68.09
C THR A 1139 -32.96 19.68 -68.68
N GLY A 1140 -33.02 18.66 -67.80
CA GLY A 1140 -33.65 17.38 -68.10
C GLY A 1140 -33.24 16.30 -67.11
N THR A 1141 -34.17 15.87 -66.25
CA THR A 1141 -34.04 14.84 -65.19
C THR A 1141 -33.13 15.21 -64.00
N ALA A 1142 -33.63 14.93 -62.79
CA ALA A 1142 -33.16 15.46 -61.50
C ALA A 1142 -31.78 14.92 -61.04
N ALA A 1143 -30.71 15.36 -61.70
CA ALA A 1143 -29.33 15.15 -61.27
C ALA A 1143 -28.65 16.51 -61.04
N VAL A 1144 -28.25 16.79 -59.79
CA VAL A 1144 -27.42 17.96 -59.46
C VAL A 1144 -25.96 17.57 -59.65
N GLY A 1145 -25.29 18.08 -60.70
CA GLY A 1145 -23.88 17.87 -60.97
C GLY A 1145 -23.04 19.13 -60.71
N ILE A 1146 -21.88 18.98 -60.06
CA ILE A 1146 -20.89 20.05 -59.84
C ILE A 1146 -19.67 19.75 -60.72
N PHE A 1147 -19.23 20.72 -61.52
CA PHE A 1147 -18.06 20.62 -62.40
C PHE A 1147 -16.84 21.29 -61.76
N ILE A 1148 -15.67 20.63 -61.71
CA ILE A 1148 -14.43 21.18 -61.14
C ILE A 1148 -13.31 21.19 -62.20
N PRO A 1149 -12.75 22.35 -62.59
CA PRO A 1149 -11.69 22.42 -63.59
C PRO A 1149 -10.28 22.10 -63.06
N THR A 1150 -9.38 21.88 -64.03
CA THR A 1150 -8.28 20.90 -64.10
C THR A 1150 -7.01 21.16 -63.29
N THR A 1151 -7.02 21.99 -62.25
CA THR A 1151 -5.82 22.22 -61.40
C THR A 1151 -6.11 22.54 -59.92
N SER A 1152 -7.30 22.21 -59.38
CA SER A 1152 -7.64 22.57 -57.99
C SER A 1152 -8.26 21.43 -57.17
N THR A 1153 -7.90 21.34 -55.88
CA THR A 1153 -8.61 20.56 -54.86
C THR A 1153 -9.90 21.27 -54.50
N GLY A 1154 -11.05 20.71 -54.87
CA GLY A 1154 -12.36 21.22 -54.48
C GLY A 1154 -12.94 20.45 -53.29
N ILE A 1155 -13.51 21.18 -52.33
CA ILE A 1155 -14.37 20.63 -51.27
C ILE A 1155 -15.79 21.09 -51.58
N ALA A 1156 -16.74 20.16 -51.59
CA ALA A 1156 -18.15 20.49 -51.67
C ALA A 1156 -18.92 19.68 -50.61
N SER A 1157 -20.03 20.25 -50.15
CA SER A 1157 -20.88 19.65 -49.15
C SER A 1157 -22.36 19.75 -49.52
N ALA A 1158 -23.15 18.80 -49.05
CA ALA A 1158 -24.60 18.84 -49.14
C ALA A 1158 -25.24 18.19 -47.91
N THR A 1159 -26.45 18.63 -47.59
CA THR A 1159 -27.27 18.04 -46.53
C THR A 1159 -28.25 17.04 -47.14
N ILE A 1160 -28.20 15.80 -46.68
CA ILE A 1160 -29.19 14.75 -46.98
C ILE A 1160 -30.28 14.82 -45.90
N PRO A 1161 -31.55 15.05 -46.28
CA PRO A 1161 -32.66 15.05 -45.32
C PRO A 1161 -32.84 13.70 -44.62
N ALA A 1162 -33.48 13.74 -43.44
CA ALA A 1162 -33.97 12.56 -42.76
C ALA A 1162 -34.87 11.71 -43.69
N ASN A 1163 -34.81 10.39 -43.54
CA ASN A 1163 -35.54 9.37 -44.30
C ASN A 1163 -35.23 9.26 -45.80
N THR A 1164 -34.20 9.94 -46.29
CA THR A 1164 -33.80 9.88 -47.71
C THR A 1164 -32.59 8.97 -47.92
N ALA A 1165 -32.68 7.97 -48.78
CA ALA A 1165 -31.51 7.20 -49.24
C ALA A 1165 -30.87 7.91 -50.43
N VAL A 1166 -29.54 7.85 -50.54
CA VAL A 1166 -28.79 8.54 -51.60
C VAL A 1166 -27.67 7.63 -52.11
N ASN A 1167 -27.49 7.58 -53.42
CA ASN A 1167 -26.30 7.00 -54.04
C ASN A 1167 -25.32 8.11 -54.37
N ILE A 1168 -24.05 7.92 -54.00
CA ILE A 1168 -22.95 8.84 -54.31
C ILE A 1168 -22.01 8.10 -55.26
N GLY A 1169 -21.88 8.59 -56.49
CA GLY A 1169 -20.99 8.03 -57.50
C GLY A 1169 -19.88 8.99 -57.89
N LEU A 1170 -18.68 8.45 -58.19
CA LEU A 1170 -17.59 9.20 -58.80
C LEU A 1170 -17.39 8.73 -60.24
N THR A 1171 -17.74 9.57 -61.22
CA THR A 1171 -17.56 9.27 -62.66
C THR A 1171 -16.52 10.19 -63.29
N GLY A 1172 -15.62 9.65 -64.12
CA GLY A 1172 -14.63 10.40 -64.89
C GLY A 1172 -13.82 9.49 -65.83
N SER A 1173 -13.07 10.07 -66.78
CA SER A 1173 -12.17 9.37 -67.70
C SER A 1173 -10.70 9.65 -67.37
N ILE A 1174 -9.87 8.61 -67.27
CA ILE A 1174 -8.42 8.73 -66.99
C ILE A 1174 -7.64 8.47 -68.29
N GLY A 1175 -6.72 9.37 -68.66
CA GLY A 1175 -5.68 9.11 -69.67
C GLY A 1175 -4.46 8.43 -69.05
N GLU A 1176 -3.72 7.64 -69.83
CA GLU A 1176 -2.82 6.50 -69.47
C GLU A 1176 -1.88 6.57 -68.24
N ARG A 1177 -1.75 7.67 -67.47
CA ARG A 1177 -0.86 7.74 -66.28
C ARG A 1177 -1.33 8.65 -65.13
N GLY A 1178 -2.60 8.58 -64.71
CA GLY A 1178 -3.10 9.33 -63.53
C GLY A 1178 -4.00 8.51 -62.60
N ALA A 1179 -4.06 8.87 -61.31
CA ALA A 1179 -5.02 8.31 -60.34
C ALA A 1179 -5.82 9.44 -59.69
N VAL A 1180 -7.15 9.31 -59.68
CA VAL A 1180 -8.07 10.23 -58.99
C VAL A 1180 -8.78 9.45 -57.90
N SER A 1181 -8.71 9.94 -56.67
CA SER A 1181 -9.45 9.41 -55.53
C SER A 1181 -10.26 10.52 -54.86
N ALA A 1182 -11.42 10.17 -54.33
CA ALA A 1182 -12.23 11.08 -53.53
C ALA A 1182 -12.51 10.47 -52.15
N LEU A 1183 -12.56 11.32 -51.13
CA LEU A 1183 -12.99 10.93 -49.80
C LEU A 1183 -14.38 11.54 -49.56
N ALA A 1184 -15.39 10.70 -49.36
CA ALA A 1184 -16.72 11.13 -48.94
C ALA A 1184 -16.87 10.89 -47.43
N ILE A 1185 -17.20 11.94 -46.69
CA ILE A 1185 -17.41 11.92 -45.24
C ILE A 1185 -18.88 12.23 -44.98
N VAL A 1186 -19.60 11.27 -44.39
CA VAL A 1186 -20.99 11.46 -43.96
C VAL A 1186 -21.01 11.65 -42.45
N THR A 1187 -21.56 12.78 -41.99
CA THR A 1187 -21.75 13.11 -40.59
C THR A 1187 -23.23 13.38 -40.30
N LYS A 1188 -23.63 13.27 -39.03
CA LYS A 1188 -24.92 13.80 -38.57
C LYS A 1188 -24.90 15.33 -38.69
N ALA A 1189 -25.96 15.91 -39.25
CA ALA A 1189 -26.07 17.36 -39.43
C ALA A 1189 -26.29 18.11 -38.10
#